data_AF-Q5ATE8-F1
#
_entry.id   AF-Q5ATE8-F1
#
_cell.length_a   1.000
_cell.length_b   1.000
_cell.length_c   1.000
_cell.angle_alpha   90.00
_cell.angle_beta   90.00
_cell.angle_gamma   90.00
#
_symmetry.space_group_name_H-M   'P 1'
#
loop_
_entity.id
_entity.type
_entity.pdbx_description
1 polymer ?
#
loop_
_entity_poly.entity_id
_entity_poly.type
_entity_poly.pdbx_seq_one_letter_code
_entity_poly.pdbx_strand_id
1 'polypeptide(L)'
;MKSRKLLSLVPLVGVSHALNATSLTSQYLGADAPWYTSRIPLFETSVSSIEEVYYYRWSIFRAHQRDLGSLGYISTEFINDVSWQTSPWGILIDAANFHLREGRWCRDRRFKEDYADTLFGPNTYPYQFSEVLADGVWAGYLVDGVIDDAVQRLEAMVSVYEGWSDENATGGVGGYDESKGLYWIQPLDDATEYTISSIDASGGYDGFFGGEAFRPSINAYQFANAKAISNLAASSGNEDLADEYNAKAETIKSLVQQYLWNTTFNHFIDRFYVNNENVTYWDPIRGRELVGYVPWTHDLPDDNETYAQAWSHILDSEKLAGSHGLRTNEPSYEYYMRQYRYEGSNPECQWNGPSWPYQTTQVLTGLANLLDHYPVSSAAGIISKKDYNSLLTQYANLHYNPSYDGILNLEEDYNADTGVPIVGLARSPHYFHSGFIDQVISGFVGIRPSAEDVLDVNPLADADEVSYFRLENVLYHGHDVSVQWDADGTRYGSSGLQVEVDGEVVASSDTLSRLSVNITRVVPPAIDRPIAKSIQLGLDTEYPVGNVSVPGVDASDIHFVIDGRVWFYPEIQNWWDTPIGSGEEIWYEINFGEAVKVTRAEIAFAVVEEANVDIPNSYRFECLDGDEWVGLDIDGE
;
A
#
# COMPACT_ATOMS: atom_id res chain seq x y z
N MET A 1 65.96 16.03 31.54
CA MET A 1 64.48 16.10 31.46
C MET A 1 64.08 16.63 30.09
N LYS A 2 63.68 15.75 29.16
CA LYS A 2 62.99 16.14 27.92
C LYS A 2 61.75 15.24 27.83
N SER A 3 60.60 15.85 28.08
CA SER A 3 59.28 15.20 28.06
C SER A 3 58.86 14.98 26.61
N ARG A 4 58.58 13.73 26.25
CA ARG A 4 57.84 13.37 25.03
C ARG A 4 56.36 13.52 25.34
N LYS A 5 55.67 14.45 24.68
CA LYS A 5 54.21 14.46 24.61
C LYS A 5 53.77 13.44 23.56
N LEU A 6 53.04 12.42 23.99
CA LEU A 6 52.21 11.61 23.09
C LEU A 6 51.13 12.53 22.50
N LEU A 7 51.03 12.57 21.17
CA LEU A 7 49.79 12.97 20.51
C LEU A 7 48.85 11.77 20.57
N SER A 8 47.70 11.94 21.20
CA SER A 8 46.55 11.06 21.03
C SER A 8 46.01 11.23 19.62
N LEU A 9 46.02 10.17 18.80
CA LEU A 9 45.16 10.10 17.63
C LEU A 9 43.72 10.04 18.12
N VAL A 10 42.94 11.06 17.80
CA VAL A 10 41.48 10.99 17.79
C VAL A 10 41.12 10.15 16.56
N PRO A 11 40.31 9.09 16.67
CA PRO A 11 39.80 8.43 15.47
C PRO A 11 38.94 9.43 14.73
N LEU A 12 39.20 9.64 13.43
CA LEU A 12 38.23 10.27 12.56
C LEU A 12 36.98 9.39 12.64
N VAL A 13 35.90 9.92 13.23
CA VAL A 13 34.56 9.41 12.99
C VAL A 13 34.36 9.54 11.48
N GLY A 14 34.28 8.41 10.79
CA GLY A 14 34.00 8.39 9.36
C GLY A 14 32.63 8.99 9.17
N VAL A 15 32.55 10.11 8.44
CA VAL A 15 31.27 10.62 7.96
C VAL A 15 30.74 9.56 7.01
N SER A 16 29.64 8.89 7.36
CA SER A 16 28.95 7.97 6.46
C SER A 16 28.53 8.74 5.21
N HIS A 17 28.62 8.11 4.04
CA HIS A 17 28.27 8.79 2.79
C HIS A 17 26.75 8.85 2.67
N ALA A 18 26.19 10.04 2.89
CA ALA A 18 24.78 10.30 2.68
C ALA A 18 24.38 10.09 1.21
N LEU A 19 23.18 9.55 0.98
CA LEU A 19 22.63 9.44 -0.37
C LEU A 19 22.32 10.85 -0.91
N ASN A 20 22.57 11.06 -2.20
CA ASN A 20 22.26 12.33 -2.84
C ASN A 20 20.78 12.35 -3.25
N ALA A 21 19.93 12.87 -2.36
CA ALA A 21 18.48 12.96 -2.53
C ALA A 21 18.07 13.55 -3.89
N THR A 22 18.65 14.69 -4.26
CA THR A 22 18.35 15.35 -5.54
C THR A 22 18.76 14.49 -6.71
N SER A 23 19.96 13.89 -6.68
CA SER A 23 20.43 13.03 -7.78
C SER A 23 19.56 11.80 -7.96
N LEU A 24 19.22 11.09 -6.88
CA LEU A 24 18.41 9.88 -6.93
C LEU A 24 16.98 10.17 -7.38
N THR A 25 16.33 11.16 -6.77
CA THR A 25 14.96 11.52 -7.14
C THR A 25 14.89 12.08 -8.57
N SER A 26 15.85 12.90 -9.01
CA SER A 26 15.89 13.34 -10.41
C SER A 26 16.15 12.19 -11.40
N GLN A 27 16.96 11.20 -11.02
CA GLN A 27 17.23 10.03 -11.86
C GLN A 27 15.97 9.19 -12.09
N TYR A 28 15.22 8.89 -11.03
CA TYR A 28 14.10 7.95 -11.12
C TYR A 28 12.72 8.61 -11.32
N LEU A 29 12.58 9.88 -10.96
CA LEU A 29 11.29 10.58 -10.90
C LEU A 29 11.28 11.87 -11.76
N GLY A 30 12.39 12.16 -12.44
CA GLY A 30 12.47 13.20 -13.46
C GLY A 30 12.14 14.60 -12.95
N ALA A 31 11.33 15.33 -13.73
CA ALA A 31 10.89 16.69 -13.41
C ALA A 31 10.10 16.77 -12.10
N ASP A 32 9.56 15.63 -11.66
CA ASP A 32 8.66 15.55 -10.54
C ASP A 32 9.38 15.35 -9.18
N ALA A 33 10.71 15.16 -9.24
CA ALA A 33 11.62 14.97 -8.12
C ALA A 33 11.42 15.94 -6.92
N PRO A 34 11.15 17.26 -7.10
CA PRO A 34 11.04 18.20 -5.97
C PRO A 34 9.99 17.83 -4.92
N TRP A 35 8.90 17.16 -5.31
CA TRP A 35 7.90 16.68 -4.35
C TRP A 35 8.45 15.57 -3.47
N TYR A 36 9.20 14.62 -4.08
CA TYR A 36 9.71 13.43 -3.41
C TYR A 36 10.89 13.72 -2.49
N THR A 37 11.80 14.62 -2.89
CA THR A 37 13.08 14.87 -2.20
C THR A 37 12.93 15.10 -0.68
N SER A 38 11.83 15.70 -0.24
CA SER A 38 11.54 15.98 1.17
C SER A 38 10.51 15.05 1.81
N ARG A 39 9.87 14.19 1.02
CA ARG A 39 8.70 13.39 1.44
C ARG A 39 8.98 11.91 1.59
N ILE A 40 9.92 11.35 0.86
CA ILE A 40 10.16 9.90 0.85
C ILE A 40 11.48 9.52 1.51
N PRO A 41 11.57 8.33 2.14
CA PRO A 41 12.85 7.71 2.41
C PRO A 41 13.60 7.43 1.10
N LEU A 42 14.92 7.51 1.15
CA LEU A 42 15.79 7.28 -0.01
C LEU A 42 16.42 5.91 0.11
N PHE A 43 16.47 5.18 -1.00
CA PHE A 43 16.93 3.80 -1.01
C PHE A 43 17.92 3.54 -2.14
N GLU A 44 18.95 2.76 -1.83
CA GLU A 44 19.92 2.25 -2.79
C GLU A 44 20.29 0.80 -2.42
N THR A 45 20.44 -0.10 -3.39
CA THR A 45 20.80 -1.51 -3.17
C THR A 45 21.56 -2.12 -4.33
N SER A 46 22.31 -3.19 -4.08
CA SER A 46 22.97 -3.97 -5.13
C SER A 46 22.00 -4.76 -6.02
N VAL A 47 20.71 -4.79 -5.69
CA VAL A 47 19.65 -5.48 -6.46
C VAL A 47 18.82 -4.44 -7.23
N SER A 48 19.24 -4.12 -8.46
CA SER A 48 18.71 -2.97 -9.22
C SER A 48 17.20 -3.02 -9.46
N SER A 49 16.60 -4.19 -9.66
CA SER A 49 15.14 -4.29 -9.86
C SER A 49 14.35 -3.88 -8.62
N ILE A 50 14.84 -4.16 -7.41
CA ILE A 50 14.19 -3.71 -6.18
C ILE A 50 14.33 -2.18 -6.04
N GLU A 51 15.49 -1.62 -6.39
CA GLU A 51 15.71 -0.16 -6.35
C GLU A 51 14.83 0.59 -7.35
N GLU A 52 14.82 0.16 -8.61
CA GLU A 52 14.01 0.77 -9.67
C GLU A 52 12.51 0.72 -9.33
N VAL A 53 12.02 -0.43 -8.86
CA VAL A 53 10.62 -0.60 -8.46
C VAL A 53 10.29 0.18 -7.19
N TYR A 54 11.23 0.36 -6.25
CA TYR A 54 11.02 1.18 -5.06
C TYR A 54 10.64 2.63 -5.44
N TYR A 55 11.40 3.25 -6.35
CA TYR A 55 11.09 4.61 -6.81
C TYR A 55 9.85 4.65 -7.70
N TYR A 56 9.65 3.65 -8.56
CA TYR A 56 8.41 3.52 -9.34
C TYR A 56 7.16 3.45 -8.44
N ARG A 57 7.25 2.73 -7.33
CA ARG A 57 6.14 2.57 -6.38
C ARG A 57 5.85 3.83 -5.60
N TRP A 58 6.85 4.67 -5.35
CA TRP A 58 6.62 6.05 -4.90
C TRP A 58 5.93 6.92 -5.95
N SER A 59 6.20 6.70 -7.25
CA SER A 59 5.49 7.41 -8.31
C SER A 59 4.01 7.03 -8.36
N ILE A 60 3.70 5.73 -8.24
CA ILE A 60 2.31 5.24 -8.08
C ILE A 60 1.67 5.85 -6.83
N PHE A 61 2.35 5.78 -5.67
CA PHE A 61 1.81 6.35 -4.44
C PHE A 61 1.39 7.81 -4.64
N ARG A 62 2.24 8.64 -5.25
CA ARG A 62 1.91 10.03 -5.54
C ARG A 62 0.74 10.18 -6.49
N ALA A 63 0.74 9.47 -7.62
CA ALA A 63 -0.29 9.58 -8.64
C ALA A 63 -1.70 9.30 -8.08
N HIS A 64 -1.76 8.48 -7.04
CA HIS A 64 -2.99 8.10 -6.36
C HIS A 64 -3.35 8.98 -5.15
N GLN A 65 -2.55 10.00 -4.80
CA GLN A 65 -2.93 10.96 -3.77
C GLN A 65 -3.89 12.01 -4.33
N ARG A 66 -5.18 11.79 -4.13
CA ARG A 66 -6.23 12.74 -4.54
C ARG A 66 -6.47 13.78 -3.44
N ASP A 67 -6.29 15.05 -3.77
CA ASP A 67 -6.65 16.19 -2.92
C ASP A 67 -8.16 16.43 -2.97
N LEU A 68 -8.83 16.40 -1.82
CA LEU A 68 -10.25 16.66 -1.67
C LEU A 68 -10.52 18.09 -1.14
N GLY A 69 -9.55 18.99 -1.27
CA GLY A 69 -9.60 20.36 -0.78
C GLY A 69 -9.62 20.42 0.74
N SER A 70 -10.69 20.97 1.32
CA SER A 70 -10.81 21.11 2.78
C SER A 70 -10.97 19.77 3.52
N LEU A 71 -11.24 18.68 2.81
CA LEU A 71 -11.36 17.34 3.38
C LEU A 71 -10.02 16.59 3.47
N GLY A 72 -8.93 17.16 2.93
CA GLY A 72 -7.60 16.54 2.94
C GLY A 72 -7.39 15.55 1.79
N TYR A 73 -6.48 14.59 1.96
CA TYR A 73 -6.12 13.63 0.92
C TYR A 73 -6.73 12.25 1.13
N ILE A 74 -6.98 11.55 0.02
CA ILE A 74 -7.20 10.09 0.00
C ILE A 74 -6.19 9.42 -0.93
N SER A 75 -5.99 8.12 -0.76
CA SER A 75 -5.40 7.26 -1.79
C SER A 75 -6.50 6.62 -2.63
N THR A 76 -6.45 6.79 -3.96
CA THR A 76 -7.32 6.07 -4.90
C THR A 76 -6.70 4.72 -5.27
N GLU A 77 -7.52 3.79 -5.74
CA GLU A 77 -7.05 2.47 -6.19
C GLU A 77 -6.79 2.45 -7.71
N PHE A 78 -7.77 2.93 -8.48
CA PHE A 78 -7.64 3.21 -9.91
C PHE A 78 -7.23 4.66 -10.14
N ILE A 79 -6.41 4.89 -11.16
CA ILE A 79 -5.97 6.24 -11.53
C ILE A 79 -7.11 7.04 -12.17
N ASN A 80 -7.91 6.36 -13.00
CA ASN A 80 -9.14 6.88 -13.59
C ASN A 80 -10.35 6.45 -12.75
N ASP A 81 -11.40 7.26 -12.77
CA ASP A 81 -12.65 6.94 -12.08
C ASP A 81 -13.30 5.67 -12.64
N VAL A 82 -13.71 4.77 -11.75
CA VAL A 82 -14.49 3.56 -12.06
C VAL A 82 -15.90 3.65 -11.50
N SER A 83 -16.87 2.95 -12.09
CA SER A 83 -18.29 3.14 -11.74
C SER A 83 -18.71 2.60 -10.37
N TRP A 84 -17.87 1.80 -9.72
CA TRP A 84 -18.14 1.17 -8.41
C TRP A 84 -17.42 1.86 -7.25
N GLN A 85 -16.62 2.90 -7.50
CA GLN A 85 -16.05 3.71 -6.43
C GLN A 85 -17.09 4.63 -5.80
N THR A 86 -16.83 5.09 -4.58
CA THR A 86 -17.70 6.06 -3.91
C THR A 86 -17.53 7.44 -4.56
N SER A 87 -18.56 7.88 -5.30
CA SER A 87 -18.61 9.20 -5.94
C SER A 87 -19.08 10.30 -4.97
N PRO A 88 -18.55 11.54 -5.04
CA PRO A 88 -17.55 12.03 -6.00
C PRO A 88 -16.09 11.83 -5.56
N TRP A 89 -15.84 11.27 -4.38
CA TRP A 89 -14.50 11.24 -3.77
C TRP A 89 -13.52 10.28 -4.46
N GLY A 90 -13.97 9.18 -5.04
CA GLY A 90 -13.10 8.17 -5.64
C GLY A 90 -12.54 7.15 -4.64
N ILE A 91 -13.31 6.85 -3.58
CA ILE A 91 -12.90 5.93 -2.52
C ILE A 91 -13.30 4.48 -2.87
N LEU A 92 -12.33 3.59 -2.75
CA LEU A 92 -12.45 2.13 -2.65
C LEU A 92 -11.62 1.69 -1.44
N ILE A 93 -12.17 0.79 -0.60
CA ILE A 93 -11.57 0.47 0.71
C ILE A 93 -10.81 -0.87 0.75
N ASP A 94 -10.96 -1.69 -0.27
CA ASP A 94 -10.35 -3.01 -0.43
C ASP A 94 -8.82 -3.04 -0.29
N ALA A 95 -8.12 -2.04 -0.83
CA ALA A 95 -6.67 -1.88 -0.69
C ALA A 95 -6.24 -0.79 0.32
N ALA A 96 -7.17 -0.19 1.07
CA ALA A 96 -6.88 0.94 1.94
C ALA A 96 -5.78 0.65 2.98
N ASN A 97 -5.69 -0.58 3.50
CA ASN A 97 -4.62 -0.95 4.42
C ASN A 97 -3.24 -0.94 3.74
N PHE A 98 -3.13 -1.37 2.47
CA PHE A 98 -1.87 -1.25 1.73
C PHE A 98 -1.49 0.20 1.53
N HIS A 99 -2.44 1.07 1.18
CA HIS A 99 -2.19 2.51 1.04
C HIS A 99 -1.69 3.12 2.35
N LEU A 100 -2.32 2.80 3.49
CA LEU A 100 -1.87 3.25 4.81
C LEU A 100 -0.48 2.71 5.15
N ARG A 101 -0.17 1.46 4.80
CA ARG A 101 1.13 0.81 5.05
C ARG A 101 2.26 1.30 4.13
N GLU A 102 1.96 1.74 2.91
CA GLU A 102 2.91 2.44 2.06
C GLU A 102 3.10 3.89 2.57
N GLY A 103 1.99 4.58 2.82
CA GLY A 103 1.94 5.98 3.22
C GLY A 103 2.51 6.27 4.60
N ARG A 104 2.55 5.30 5.52
CA ARG A 104 3.17 5.48 6.85
C ARG A 104 4.67 5.83 6.79
N TRP A 105 5.33 5.54 5.67
CA TRP A 105 6.73 5.88 5.45
C TRP A 105 6.92 7.27 4.84
N CYS A 106 5.84 7.89 4.34
CA CYS A 106 5.89 9.25 3.84
C CYS A 106 6.05 10.23 5.00
N ARG A 107 7.03 11.14 4.88
CA ARG A 107 7.34 12.16 5.87
C ARG A 107 6.23 13.24 5.94
N ASP A 108 5.51 13.44 4.84
CA ASP A 108 4.29 14.25 4.83
C ASP A 108 3.12 13.40 5.31
N ARG A 109 2.86 13.47 6.62
CA ARG A 109 1.90 12.60 7.31
C ARG A 109 0.44 12.83 6.88
N ARG A 110 0.13 13.86 6.08
CA ARG A 110 -1.24 14.09 5.55
C ARG A 110 -1.79 12.92 4.78
N PHE A 111 -0.96 12.31 3.93
CA PHE A 111 -1.40 11.22 3.05
C PHE A 111 -1.85 9.97 3.81
N LYS A 112 -1.37 9.81 5.05
CA LYS A 112 -1.85 8.78 5.97
C LYS A 112 -2.98 9.30 6.87
N GLU A 113 -2.80 10.46 7.50
CA GLU A 113 -3.73 10.96 8.52
C GLU A 113 -5.06 11.45 7.94
N ASP A 114 -5.03 12.23 6.86
CA ASP A 114 -6.25 12.72 6.21
C ASP A 114 -7.03 11.56 5.57
N TYR A 115 -6.30 10.56 5.06
CA TYR A 115 -6.91 9.36 4.52
C TYR A 115 -7.59 8.53 5.63
N ALA A 116 -6.91 8.34 6.77
CA ALA A 116 -7.51 7.69 7.94
C ALA A 116 -8.73 8.46 8.49
N ASP A 117 -8.68 9.80 8.51
CA ASP A 117 -9.84 10.65 8.83
C ASP A 117 -11.03 10.36 7.89
N THR A 118 -10.77 10.24 6.59
CA THR A 118 -11.80 9.99 5.58
C THR A 118 -12.37 8.57 5.69
N LEU A 119 -11.51 7.55 5.87
CA LEU A 119 -11.90 6.15 5.99
C LEU A 119 -12.86 5.88 7.16
N PHE A 120 -12.65 6.56 8.29
CA PHE A 120 -13.54 6.52 9.46
C PHE A 120 -14.56 7.66 9.49
N GLY A 121 -14.63 8.44 8.41
CA GLY A 121 -15.52 9.59 8.26
C GLY A 121 -16.88 9.23 7.65
N PRO A 122 -17.81 10.20 7.59
CA PRO A 122 -19.19 9.96 7.15
C PRO A 122 -19.35 9.70 5.64
N ASN A 123 -18.32 9.92 4.84
CA ASN A 123 -18.35 9.78 3.39
C ASN A 123 -17.85 8.41 2.90
N THR A 124 -17.47 7.52 3.82
CA THR A 124 -16.97 6.18 3.51
C THR A 124 -18.01 5.15 3.93
N TYR A 125 -18.27 4.18 3.06
CA TYR A 125 -19.03 2.98 3.40
C TYR A 125 -18.04 1.88 3.82
N PRO A 126 -17.81 1.65 5.12
CA PRO A 126 -16.72 0.79 5.60
C PRO A 126 -16.97 -0.71 5.38
N TYR A 127 -18.16 -1.08 4.89
CA TYR A 127 -18.56 -2.45 4.59
C TYR A 127 -18.65 -2.72 3.08
N GLN A 128 -18.09 -1.83 2.25
CA GLN A 128 -18.03 -2.03 0.80
C GLN A 128 -17.22 -3.27 0.43
N PHE A 129 -16.13 -3.50 1.16
CA PHE A 129 -15.30 -4.68 1.08
C PHE A 129 -14.87 -5.08 2.49
N SER A 130 -14.40 -6.32 2.66
CA SER A 130 -13.68 -6.76 3.83
C SER A 130 -12.54 -5.78 4.15
N GLU A 131 -12.38 -5.40 5.41
CA GLU A 131 -11.44 -4.34 5.78
C GLU A 131 -10.57 -4.68 6.99
N VAL A 132 -9.40 -4.06 7.03
CA VAL A 132 -8.43 -4.12 8.14
C VAL A 132 -7.89 -2.71 8.45
N LEU A 133 -8.79 -1.74 8.56
CA LEU A 133 -8.47 -0.30 8.64
C LEU A 133 -7.89 0.09 10.01
N ALA A 134 -8.40 -0.48 11.11
CA ALA A 134 -7.94 -0.14 12.45
C ALA A 134 -6.48 -0.57 12.66
N ASP A 135 -6.12 -1.74 12.14
CA ASP A 135 -4.73 -2.21 12.06
C ASP A 135 -3.85 -1.28 11.20
N GLY A 136 -4.35 -0.76 10.08
CA GLY A 136 -3.61 0.20 9.25
C GLY A 136 -3.26 1.50 9.99
N VAL A 137 -4.22 2.04 10.77
CA VAL A 137 -3.98 3.21 11.62
C VAL A 137 -2.99 2.90 12.74
N TRP A 138 -3.16 1.75 13.41
CA TRP A 138 -2.23 1.28 14.43
C TRP A 138 -0.80 1.14 13.87
N ALA A 139 -0.65 0.49 12.71
CA ALA A 139 0.62 0.29 12.03
C ALA A 139 1.30 1.60 11.62
N GLY A 140 0.52 2.65 11.36
CA GLY A 140 1.01 4.01 11.15
C GLY A 140 1.54 4.67 12.42
N TYR A 141 0.83 4.53 13.54
CA TYR A 141 1.28 4.99 14.86
C TYR A 141 2.60 4.32 15.28
N LEU A 142 2.77 3.02 14.98
CA LEU A 142 4.02 2.32 15.29
C LEU A 142 5.25 2.94 14.62
N VAL A 143 5.07 3.69 13.51
CA VAL A 143 6.13 4.36 12.77
C VAL A 143 6.34 5.79 13.26
N ASP A 144 5.32 6.65 13.26
CA ASP A 144 5.52 8.07 13.60
C ASP A 144 5.52 8.35 15.11
N GLY A 145 4.94 7.44 15.89
CA GLY A 145 4.87 7.49 17.34
C GLY A 145 3.83 8.43 17.93
N VAL A 146 2.90 8.99 17.14
CA VAL A 146 1.91 9.97 17.60
C VAL A 146 0.59 9.30 17.95
N ILE A 147 0.47 8.88 19.21
CA ILE A 147 -0.69 8.10 19.67
C ILE A 147 -2.02 8.84 19.59
N ASP A 148 -2.02 10.17 19.80
CA ASP A 148 -3.24 10.98 19.82
C ASP A 148 -3.96 10.96 18.45
N ASP A 149 -3.20 10.95 17.35
CA ASP A 149 -3.73 10.89 15.98
C ASP A 149 -4.46 9.56 15.70
N ALA A 150 -4.03 8.46 16.34
CA ALA A 150 -4.68 7.17 16.24
C ALA A 150 -5.88 7.05 17.21
N VAL A 151 -5.72 7.46 18.46
CA VAL A 151 -6.74 7.31 19.52
C VAL A 151 -8.00 8.12 19.23
N GLN A 152 -7.90 9.27 18.55
CA GLN A 152 -9.08 10.06 18.19
C GLN A 152 -10.08 9.31 17.27
N ARG A 153 -9.66 8.21 16.63
CA ARG A 153 -10.50 7.36 15.76
C ARG A 153 -11.08 6.14 16.48
N LEU A 154 -10.71 5.90 17.74
CA LEU A 154 -11.04 4.66 18.45
C LEU A 154 -12.55 4.37 18.50
N GLU A 155 -13.38 5.39 18.74
CA GLU A 155 -14.85 5.22 18.76
C GLU A 155 -15.41 4.81 17.40
N ALA A 156 -14.89 5.40 16.31
CA ALA A 156 -15.29 5.04 14.96
C ALA A 156 -14.82 3.63 14.60
N MET A 157 -13.61 3.23 15.01
CA MET A 157 -13.09 1.87 14.82
C MET A 157 -13.97 0.81 15.51
N VAL A 158 -14.36 1.07 16.76
CA VAL A 158 -15.31 0.23 17.51
C VAL A 158 -16.64 0.13 16.76
N SER A 159 -17.17 1.26 16.28
CA SER A 159 -18.43 1.29 15.54
C SER A 159 -18.36 0.49 14.24
N VAL A 160 -17.26 0.62 13.49
CA VAL A 160 -17.03 -0.17 12.26
C VAL A 160 -16.98 -1.66 12.60
N TYR A 161 -16.15 -2.05 13.58
CA TYR A 161 -15.98 -3.44 13.99
C TYR A 161 -17.31 -4.10 14.39
N GLU A 162 -18.10 -3.44 15.24
CA GLU A 162 -19.38 -4.02 15.69
C GLU A 162 -20.40 -4.12 14.56
N GLY A 163 -20.39 -3.19 13.60
CA GLY A 163 -21.33 -3.23 12.48
C GLY A 163 -21.11 -4.37 11.49
N TRP A 164 -19.93 -5.02 11.47
CA TRP A 164 -19.71 -6.26 10.71
C TRP A 164 -20.60 -7.43 11.17
N SER A 165 -21.21 -7.34 12.36
CA SER A 165 -22.19 -8.32 12.83
C SER A 165 -23.63 -8.06 12.34
N ASP A 166 -23.90 -6.88 11.77
CA ASP A 166 -25.21 -6.53 11.22
C ASP A 166 -25.23 -6.78 9.71
N GLU A 167 -25.88 -7.87 9.29
CA GLU A 167 -26.05 -8.21 7.87
C GLU A 167 -26.73 -7.11 7.05
N ASN A 168 -27.52 -6.22 7.67
CA ASN A 168 -28.08 -5.08 6.93
C ASN A 168 -27.02 -4.01 6.66
N ALA A 169 -26.09 -3.80 7.59
CA ALA A 169 -25.01 -2.85 7.44
C ALA A 169 -24.03 -3.29 6.34
N THR A 170 -23.82 -4.59 6.18
CA THR A 170 -22.97 -5.16 5.12
C THR A 170 -23.69 -5.34 3.79
N GLY A 171 -25.02 -5.13 3.72
CA GLY A 171 -25.81 -5.38 2.51
C GLY A 171 -26.07 -6.86 2.23
N GLY A 172 -25.88 -7.73 3.22
CA GLY A 172 -26.17 -9.16 3.14
C GLY A 172 -25.08 -10.02 2.49
N VAL A 173 -23.93 -9.42 2.19
CA VAL A 173 -22.76 -10.09 1.55
C VAL A 173 -21.63 -10.38 2.54
N GLY A 174 -21.80 -10.02 3.81
CA GLY A 174 -20.88 -10.32 4.90
C GLY A 174 -21.57 -10.34 6.26
N GLY A 175 -20.96 -10.98 7.25
CA GLY A 175 -21.55 -11.04 8.58
C GLY A 175 -20.74 -11.85 9.58
N TYR A 176 -21.33 -12.10 10.74
CA TYR A 176 -20.79 -12.94 11.81
C TYR A 176 -21.76 -14.06 12.16
N ASP A 177 -21.30 -15.32 12.09
CA ASP A 177 -22.12 -16.48 12.49
C ASP A 177 -21.85 -16.82 13.97
N GLU A 178 -22.78 -16.46 14.85
CA GLU A 178 -22.67 -16.73 16.29
C GLU A 178 -22.49 -18.23 16.62
N SER A 179 -23.02 -19.14 15.80
CA SER A 179 -22.93 -20.58 16.04
C SER A 179 -21.53 -21.15 15.77
N LYS A 180 -20.74 -20.43 14.96
CA LYS A 180 -19.34 -20.77 14.62
C LYS A 180 -18.34 -19.85 15.30
N GLY A 181 -18.76 -18.65 15.68
CA GLY A 181 -17.92 -17.59 16.21
C GLY A 181 -16.97 -16.99 15.16
N LEU A 182 -17.29 -17.11 13.87
CA LEU A 182 -16.44 -16.69 12.75
C LEU A 182 -17.20 -15.72 11.84
N TYR A 183 -16.45 -14.83 11.20
CA TYR A 183 -16.95 -13.94 10.16
C TYR A 183 -17.02 -14.68 8.83
N TRP A 184 -18.00 -14.32 8.01
CA TRP A 184 -18.19 -14.79 6.65
C TRP A 184 -18.32 -13.61 5.68
N ILE A 185 -17.94 -13.82 4.43
CA ILE A 185 -17.97 -12.80 3.37
C ILE A 185 -18.16 -13.49 2.01
N GLN A 186 -18.85 -12.83 1.09
CA GLN A 186 -18.85 -13.13 -0.33
C GLN A 186 -17.47 -12.83 -0.93
N PRO A 187 -16.89 -13.70 -1.78
CA PRO A 187 -15.56 -13.46 -2.35
C PRO A 187 -15.40 -12.15 -3.12
N LEU A 188 -16.41 -11.68 -3.85
CA LEU A 188 -16.39 -10.37 -4.52
C LEU A 188 -16.14 -9.23 -3.52
N ASP A 189 -16.88 -9.24 -2.41
CA ASP A 189 -16.80 -8.26 -1.33
C ASP A 189 -15.58 -8.50 -0.42
N ASP A 190 -14.80 -9.56 -0.67
CA ASP A 190 -13.45 -9.78 -0.14
C ASP A 190 -12.36 -9.36 -1.16
N ALA A 191 -12.76 -8.64 -2.22
CA ALA A 191 -11.95 -8.24 -3.37
C ALA A 191 -11.28 -9.41 -4.10
N THR A 192 -11.93 -10.58 -4.11
CA THR A 192 -11.41 -11.84 -4.67
C THR A 192 -12.47 -12.64 -5.44
N GLU A 193 -13.13 -12.02 -6.42
CA GLU A 193 -14.13 -12.69 -7.28
C GLU A 193 -13.58 -13.96 -7.97
N TYR A 194 -14.44 -14.95 -8.20
CA TYR A 194 -14.08 -16.25 -8.80
C TYR A 194 -13.08 -17.09 -7.98
N THR A 195 -13.23 -17.12 -6.66
CA THR A 195 -12.54 -18.12 -5.81
C THR A 195 -13.16 -19.50 -5.96
N ILE A 196 -12.51 -20.52 -5.39
CA ILE A 196 -13.04 -21.89 -5.34
C ILE A 196 -14.43 -21.90 -4.70
N SER A 197 -14.68 -21.07 -3.68
CA SER A 197 -15.97 -21.06 -2.98
C SER A 197 -17.12 -20.55 -3.86
N SER A 198 -16.96 -19.41 -4.55
CA SER A 198 -18.01 -18.88 -5.45
C SER A 198 -18.22 -19.77 -6.67
N ILE A 199 -17.13 -20.31 -7.24
CA ILE A 199 -17.23 -21.18 -8.41
C ILE A 199 -17.91 -22.51 -8.05
N ASP A 200 -17.54 -23.14 -6.94
CA ASP A 200 -18.14 -24.41 -6.55
C ASP A 200 -19.60 -24.24 -6.13
N ALA A 201 -19.93 -23.16 -5.41
CA ALA A 201 -21.31 -22.85 -5.03
C ALA A 201 -22.24 -22.67 -6.24
N SER A 202 -21.70 -22.18 -7.37
CA SER A 202 -22.42 -22.05 -8.64
C SER A 202 -22.55 -23.36 -9.42
N GLY A 203 -21.85 -24.42 -9.02
CA GLY A 203 -21.74 -25.68 -9.77
C GLY A 203 -20.74 -25.59 -10.93
N GLY A 204 -19.81 -24.64 -10.89
CA GLY A 204 -18.78 -24.43 -11.91
C GLY A 204 -19.24 -23.64 -13.14
N TYR A 205 -20.44 -23.06 -13.11
CA TYR A 205 -21.03 -22.32 -14.24
C TYR A 205 -20.75 -20.81 -14.19
N ASP A 206 -20.53 -20.28 -13.00
CA ASP A 206 -20.26 -18.87 -12.69
C ASP A 206 -19.27 -18.78 -11.51
N GLY A 207 -19.01 -17.58 -11.00
CA GLY A 207 -18.27 -17.33 -9.77
C GLY A 207 -18.12 -15.86 -9.41
N PHE A 208 -18.84 -14.95 -10.09
CA PHE A 208 -18.77 -13.51 -9.81
C PHE A 208 -19.44 -13.16 -8.47
N PHE A 209 -20.67 -13.62 -8.28
CA PHE A 209 -21.45 -13.41 -7.04
C PHE A 209 -21.61 -14.71 -6.24
N GLY A 210 -21.99 -14.57 -4.96
CA GLY A 210 -22.28 -15.67 -4.05
C GLY A 210 -21.04 -16.48 -3.65
N GLY A 211 -21.26 -17.61 -2.98
CA GLY A 211 -20.16 -18.43 -2.44
C GLY A 211 -19.63 -17.92 -1.11
N GLU A 212 -20.49 -17.24 -0.36
CA GLU A 212 -20.23 -16.72 0.96
C GLU A 212 -19.58 -17.83 1.82
N ALA A 213 -18.47 -17.47 2.45
CA ALA A 213 -17.61 -18.43 3.13
C ALA A 213 -16.97 -17.82 4.37
N PHE A 214 -16.66 -18.69 5.33
CA PHE A 214 -15.74 -18.40 6.43
C PHE A 214 -14.32 -18.40 5.89
N ARG A 215 -13.83 -17.23 5.48
CA ARG A 215 -12.53 -17.08 4.79
C ARG A 215 -11.41 -16.76 5.78
N PRO A 216 -10.17 -17.25 5.55
CA PRO A 216 -9.00 -16.84 6.33
C PRO A 216 -8.74 -15.32 6.31
N SER A 217 -9.09 -14.62 5.22
CA SER A 217 -8.97 -13.16 5.05
C SER A 217 -9.76 -12.39 6.10
N ILE A 218 -11.09 -12.29 5.97
CA ILE A 218 -11.93 -11.48 6.86
C ILE A 218 -11.74 -11.83 8.34
N ASN A 219 -11.49 -13.10 8.67
CA ASN A 219 -11.22 -13.48 10.06
C ASN A 219 -9.84 -13.00 10.55
N ALA A 220 -8.79 -13.03 9.71
CA ALA A 220 -7.50 -12.43 10.06
C ALA A 220 -7.59 -10.90 10.13
N TYR A 221 -8.40 -10.27 9.28
CA TYR A 221 -8.64 -8.83 9.30
C TYR A 221 -9.34 -8.39 10.58
N GLN A 222 -10.42 -9.07 10.97
CA GLN A 222 -11.13 -8.78 12.21
C GLN A 222 -10.28 -9.11 13.45
N PHE A 223 -9.43 -10.14 13.40
CA PHE A 223 -8.41 -10.37 14.43
C PHE A 223 -7.48 -9.15 14.59
N ALA A 224 -6.92 -8.65 13.49
CA ALA A 224 -5.99 -7.52 13.48
C ALA A 224 -6.66 -6.23 13.96
N ASN A 225 -7.88 -5.94 13.48
CA ASN A 225 -8.67 -4.80 13.92
C ASN A 225 -8.98 -4.87 15.43
N ALA A 226 -9.35 -6.04 15.95
CA ALA A 226 -9.59 -6.22 17.38
C ALA A 226 -8.30 -6.00 18.20
N LYS A 227 -7.14 -6.48 17.73
CA LYS A 227 -5.85 -6.19 18.37
C LYS A 227 -5.52 -4.70 18.37
N ALA A 228 -5.74 -4.02 17.25
CA ALA A 228 -5.51 -2.57 17.13
C ALA A 228 -6.40 -1.77 18.10
N ILE A 229 -7.70 -2.06 18.12
CA ILE A 229 -8.67 -1.43 19.05
C ILE A 229 -8.25 -1.67 20.49
N SER A 230 -7.88 -2.92 20.83
CA SER A 230 -7.43 -3.28 22.17
C SER A 230 -6.20 -2.48 22.61
N ASN A 231 -5.19 -2.38 21.74
CA ASN A 231 -3.96 -1.65 22.04
C ASN A 231 -4.19 -0.13 22.19
N LEU A 232 -5.04 0.47 21.34
CA LEU A 232 -5.41 1.89 21.42
C LEU A 232 -6.27 2.19 22.67
N ALA A 233 -7.18 1.28 23.02
CA ALA A 233 -7.97 1.36 24.24
C ALA A 233 -7.07 1.34 25.50
N ALA A 234 -6.11 0.41 25.56
CA ALA A 234 -5.12 0.37 26.64
C ALA A 234 -4.31 1.67 26.71
N SER A 235 -3.87 2.19 25.56
CA SER A 235 -3.09 3.44 25.47
C SER A 235 -3.87 4.67 25.94
N SER A 236 -5.19 4.66 25.85
CA SER A 236 -6.10 5.71 26.35
C SER A 236 -6.60 5.47 27.77
N GLY A 237 -6.15 4.40 28.44
CA GLY A 237 -6.55 4.03 29.80
C GLY A 237 -7.93 3.37 29.91
N ASN A 238 -8.51 2.92 28.81
CA ASN A 238 -9.78 2.18 28.77
C ASN A 238 -9.52 0.67 28.81
N GLU A 239 -9.13 0.18 29.99
CA GLU A 239 -8.76 -1.23 30.22
C GLU A 239 -9.93 -2.20 29.94
N ASP A 240 -11.17 -1.83 30.26
CA ASP A 240 -12.34 -2.71 30.03
C ASP A 240 -12.53 -2.97 28.52
N LEU A 241 -12.41 -1.93 27.69
CA LEU A 241 -12.49 -2.05 26.24
C LEU A 241 -11.26 -2.80 25.68
N ALA A 242 -10.07 -2.56 26.25
CA ALA A 242 -8.87 -3.26 25.87
C ALA A 242 -9.00 -4.78 26.08
N ASP A 243 -9.49 -5.19 27.25
CA ASP A 243 -9.73 -6.60 27.60
C ASP A 243 -10.81 -7.23 26.72
N GLU A 244 -11.91 -6.51 26.44
CA GLU A 244 -12.99 -6.98 25.56
C GLU A 244 -12.47 -7.33 24.17
N TYR A 245 -11.77 -6.37 23.53
CA TYR A 245 -11.29 -6.57 22.17
C TYR A 245 -10.11 -7.55 22.09
N ASN A 246 -9.28 -7.63 23.12
CA ASN A 246 -8.28 -8.69 23.20
C ASN A 246 -8.95 -10.07 23.29
N ALA A 247 -10.04 -10.22 24.07
CA ALA A 247 -10.78 -11.47 24.15
C ALA A 247 -11.46 -11.84 22.82
N LYS A 248 -11.97 -10.86 22.06
CA LYS A 248 -12.48 -11.05 20.69
C LYS A 248 -11.37 -11.57 19.76
N ALA A 249 -10.21 -10.93 19.77
CA ALA A 249 -9.05 -11.36 18.98
C ALA A 249 -8.61 -12.81 19.32
N GLU A 250 -8.41 -13.13 20.60
CA GLU A 250 -8.00 -14.47 21.03
C GLU A 250 -9.03 -15.55 20.67
N THR A 251 -10.31 -15.21 20.70
CA THR A 251 -11.40 -16.09 20.25
C THR A 251 -11.29 -16.38 18.76
N ILE A 252 -11.17 -15.34 17.92
CA ILE A 252 -11.01 -15.49 16.46
C ILE A 252 -9.76 -16.31 16.15
N LYS A 253 -8.62 -15.97 16.76
CA LYS A 253 -7.36 -16.71 16.61
C LYS A 253 -7.55 -18.21 16.87
N SER A 254 -8.18 -18.55 17.99
CA SER A 254 -8.43 -19.95 18.36
C SER A 254 -9.31 -20.66 17.32
N LEU A 255 -10.37 -20.01 16.86
CA LEU A 255 -11.35 -20.58 15.92
C LEU A 255 -10.79 -20.74 14.50
N VAL A 256 -10.02 -19.76 14.00
CA VAL A 256 -9.33 -19.85 12.70
C VAL A 256 -8.38 -21.04 12.69
N GLN A 257 -7.54 -21.16 13.73
CA GLN A 257 -6.60 -22.26 13.91
C GLN A 257 -7.28 -23.62 14.04
N GLN A 258 -8.43 -23.67 14.71
CA GLN A 258 -9.15 -24.92 14.93
C GLN A 258 -9.94 -25.38 13.70
N TYR A 259 -10.58 -24.45 12.99
CA TYR A 259 -11.61 -24.77 12.01
C TYR A 259 -11.21 -24.48 10.57
N LEU A 260 -10.40 -23.46 10.32
CA LEU A 260 -9.95 -23.10 8.97
C LEU A 260 -8.62 -23.78 8.61
N TRP A 261 -7.83 -24.25 9.59
CA TRP A 261 -6.71 -25.13 9.31
C TRP A 261 -7.18 -26.50 8.82
N ASN A 262 -6.80 -26.88 7.61
CA ASN A 262 -7.09 -28.19 7.05
C ASN A 262 -5.86 -29.10 7.10
N THR A 263 -5.95 -30.21 7.81
CA THR A 263 -4.84 -31.17 8.00
C THR A 263 -4.53 -32.04 6.78
N THR A 264 -5.44 -32.11 5.79
CA THR A 264 -5.19 -32.82 4.53
C THR A 264 -4.36 -31.95 3.60
N PHE A 265 -4.71 -30.66 3.51
CA PHE A 265 -3.97 -29.70 2.72
C PHE A 265 -2.73 -29.15 3.45
N ASN A 266 -2.68 -29.19 4.78
CA ASN A 266 -1.72 -28.47 5.63
C ASN A 266 -1.71 -26.97 5.30
N HIS A 267 -2.91 -26.39 5.24
CA HIS A 267 -3.13 -25.01 4.82
C HIS A 267 -4.39 -24.46 5.49
N PHE A 268 -4.47 -23.14 5.68
CA PHE A 268 -5.72 -22.48 6.03
C PHE A 268 -6.60 -22.36 4.79
N ILE A 269 -7.85 -22.81 4.88
CA ILE A 269 -8.79 -22.80 3.76
C ILE A 269 -10.18 -22.36 4.22
N ASP A 270 -10.96 -21.90 3.26
CA ASP A 270 -12.34 -21.51 3.45
C ASP A 270 -13.24 -22.69 3.87
N ARG A 271 -14.34 -22.35 4.55
CA ARG A 271 -15.51 -23.21 4.70
C ARG A 271 -16.75 -22.51 4.20
N PHE A 272 -17.65 -23.23 3.54
CA PHE A 272 -18.89 -22.63 3.03
C PHE A 272 -19.78 -22.09 4.15
N TYR A 273 -20.26 -20.85 4.02
CA TYR A 273 -21.39 -20.31 4.77
C TYR A 273 -22.72 -20.58 4.06
N VAL A 274 -22.70 -20.73 2.74
CA VAL A 274 -23.88 -21.14 1.98
C VAL A 274 -24.16 -22.64 2.07
N ASN A 275 -25.42 -23.00 1.83
CA ASN A 275 -25.88 -24.38 1.65
C ASN A 275 -26.86 -24.46 0.47
N ASN A 276 -26.47 -25.16 -0.60
CA ASN A 276 -27.30 -25.30 -1.80
C ASN A 276 -27.17 -26.72 -2.40
N GLU A 277 -27.52 -26.90 -3.68
CA GLU A 277 -27.46 -28.21 -4.34
C GLU A 277 -26.02 -28.65 -4.72
N ASN A 278 -25.08 -27.72 -4.77
CA ASN A 278 -23.68 -27.94 -5.16
C ASN A 278 -22.74 -28.05 -3.95
N VAL A 279 -23.02 -27.30 -2.89
CA VAL A 279 -22.17 -27.19 -1.69
C VAL A 279 -22.98 -27.25 -0.40
N THR A 280 -22.36 -27.73 0.67
CA THR A 280 -22.98 -27.88 1.99
C THR A 280 -22.39 -26.88 2.97
N TYR A 281 -23.24 -26.25 3.79
CA TYR A 281 -22.76 -25.37 4.87
C TYR A 281 -21.71 -26.09 5.72
N TRP A 282 -20.69 -25.34 6.09
CA TRP A 282 -19.56 -25.75 6.91
C TRP A 282 -18.56 -26.71 6.26
N ASP A 283 -18.86 -27.32 5.12
CA ASP A 283 -17.87 -28.14 4.43
C ASP A 283 -16.68 -27.27 3.96
N PRO A 284 -15.45 -27.79 4.01
CA PRO A 284 -14.28 -27.07 3.50
C PRO A 284 -14.34 -26.97 1.97
N ILE A 285 -13.78 -25.89 1.42
CA ILE A 285 -13.49 -25.85 -0.01
C ILE A 285 -12.48 -26.95 -0.40
N ARG A 286 -12.46 -27.30 -1.68
CA ARG A 286 -11.70 -28.47 -2.19
C ARG A 286 -10.29 -28.13 -2.71
N GLY A 287 -9.67 -27.05 -2.24
CA GLY A 287 -8.33 -26.66 -2.67
C GLY A 287 -7.67 -25.63 -1.75
N ARG A 288 -6.38 -25.37 -1.99
CA ARG A 288 -5.65 -24.27 -1.35
C ARG A 288 -5.79 -23.01 -2.18
N GLU A 289 -6.00 -21.90 -1.48
CA GLU A 289 -5.92 -20.56 -2.05
C GLU A 289 -4.85 -19.77 -1.30
N LEU A 290 -4.22 -18.82 -1.99
CA LEU A 290 -3.14 -18.00 -1.47
C LEU A 290 -3.59 -17.13 -0.27
N VAL A 291 -4.89 -16.83 -0.18
CA VAL A 291 -5.54 -16.20 1.00
C VAL A 291 -5.25 -16.93 2.31
N GLY A 292 -4.96 -18.23 2.27
CA GLY A 292 -4.59 -19.01 3.44
C GLY A 292 -3.28 -18.57 4.12
N TYR A 293 -2.49 -17.67 3.52
CA TYR A 293 -1.34 -17.04 4.17
C TYR A 293 -1.64 -15.72 4.88
N VAL A 294 -2.81 -15.12 4.63
CA VAL A 294 -3.22 -13.85 5.26
C VAL A 294 -3.19 -13.90 6.80
N PRO A 295 -3.49 -15.02 7.49
CA PRO A 295 -3.29 -15.11 8.94
C PRO A 295 -1.89 -14.68 9.42
N TRP A 296 -0.81 -15.03 8.71
CA TRP A 296 0.55 -14.62 9.08
C TRP A 296 0.82 -13.14 8.79
N THR A 297 0.09 -12.50 7.87
CA THR A 297 0.21 -11.05 7.60
C THR A 297 -0.07 -10.22 8.85
N HIS A 298 -0.90 -10.76 9.74
CA HIS A 298 -1.36 -10.09 10.97
C HIS A 298 -0.96 -10.84 12.24
N ASP A 299 0.04 -11.72 12.19
CA ASP A 299 0.58 -12.43 13.35
C ASP A 299 -0.44 -13.32 14.10
N LEU A 300 -1.43 -13.87 13.38
CA LEU A 300 -2.50 -14.67 13.97
C LEU A 300 -2.03 -16.08 14.40
N PRO A 301 -1.39 -16.90 13.54
CA PRO A 301 -1.06 -18.28 13.90
C PRO A 301 -0.13 -18.35 15.11
N ASP A 302 -0.24 -19.43 15.88
CA ASP A 302 0.69 -19.79 16.92
C ASP A 302 2.01 -20.26 16.30
N ASP A 303 3.12 -19.89 16.92
CA ASP A 303 4.44 -20.28 16.43
C ASP A 303 4.72 -21.77 16.70
N ASN A 304 4.54 -22.60 15.66
CA ASN A 304 4.80 -24.03 15.73
C ASN A 304 5.08 -24.65 14.34
N GLU A 305 5.70 -25.83 14.35
CA GLU A 305 6.10 -26.54 13.11
C GLU A 305 4.91 -27.01 12.23
N THR A 306 3.69 -27.14 12.78
CA THR A 306 2.52 -27.63 12.03
C THR A 306 2.11 -26.62 10.97
N TYR A 307 1.96 -25.36 11.36
CA TYR A 307 1.58 -24.30 10.44
C TYR A 307 2.72 -23.95 9.49
N ALA A 308 3.98 -24.09 9.93
CA ALA A 308 5.16 -23.85 9.09
C ALA A 308 5.17 -24.68 7.79
N GLN A 309 4.54 -25.87 7.77
CA GLN A 309 4.49 -26.73 6.59
C GLN A 309 3.77 -26.09 5.39
N ALA A 310 2.85 -25.17 5.63
CA ALA A 310 2.11 -24.48 4.57
C ALA A 310 3.07 -23.73 3.64
N TRP A 311 4.17 -23.17 4.16
CA TRP A 311 5.13 -22.36 3.39
C TRP A 311 5.86 -23.14 2.28
N SER A 312 5.85 -24.48 2.33
CA SER A 312 6.35 -25.30 1.24
C SER A 312 5.55 -25.11 -0.07
N HIS A 313 4.29 -24.68 0.00
CA HIS A 313 3.40 -24.67 -1.16
C HIS A 313 3.67 -23.51 -2.13
N ILE A 314 4.21 -22.40 -1.64
CA ILE A 314 4.65 -21.26 -2.47
C ILE A 314 6.04 -21.47 -3.08
N LEU A 315 6.68 -22.61 -2.81
CA LEU A 315 7.94 -23.05 -3.44
C LEU A 315 7.72 -24.23 -4.41
N ASP A 316 6.51 -24.79 -4.45
CA ASP A 316 6.16 -25.98 -5.23
C ASP A 316 5.43 -25.59 -6.52
N SER A 317 6.04 -25.90 -7.66
CA SER A 317 5.51 -25.54 -8.99
C SER A 317 4.20 -26.23 -9.35
N GLU A 318 3.89 -27.36 -8.70
CA GLU A 318 2.62 -28.08 -8.87
C GLU A 318 1.51 -27.50 -7.96
N LYS A 319 1.85 -26.52 -7.12
CA LYS A 319 0.94 -25.83 -6.19
C LYS A 319 0.92 -24.33 -6.49
N LEU A 320 1.31 -23.49 -5.52
CA LEU A 320 1.10 -22.04 -5.59
C LEU A 320 2.28 -21.30 -6.24
N ALA A 321 3.41 -21.97 -6.51
CA ALA A 321 4.61 -21.33 -7.06
C ALA A 321 4.59 -21.23 -8.59
N GLY A 322 4.40 -20.03 -9.14
CA GLY A 322 4.66 -19.73 -10.55
C GLY A 322 6.09 -19.27 -10.80
N SER A 323 6.54 -19.33 -12.05
CA SER A 323 7.88 -18.87 -12.44
C SER A 323 8.04 -17.34 -12.42
N HIS A 324 6.93 -16.59 -12.46
CA HIS A 324 6.87 -15.12 -12.47
C HIS A 324 5.97 -14.54 -11.37
N GLY A 325 5.35 -15.36 -10.52
CA GLY A 325 4.54 -14.90 -9.41
C GLY A 325 3.89 -16.03 -8.63
N LEU A 326 3.15 -15.71 -7.59
CA LEU A 326 2.38 -16.68 -6.80
C LEU A 326 0.97 -16.80 -7.36
N ARG A 327 0.47 -18.04 -7.51
CA ARG A 327 -0.90 -18.32 -7.99
C ARG A 327 -1.89 -18.13 -6.85
N THR A 328 -3.03 -17.49 -7.13
CA THR A 328 -4.11 -17.35 -6.15
C THR A 328 -4.74 -18.69 -5.76
N ASN A 329 -4.71 -19.71 -6.64
CA ASN A 329 -5.03 -21.10 -6.31
C ASN A 329 -4.26 -22.12 -7.18
N GLU A 330 -4.38 -23.41 -6.87
CA GLU A 330 -3.51 -24.44 -7.43
C GLU A 330 -3.93 -24.92 -8.84
N PRO A 331 -2.97 -25.27 -9.72
CA PRO A 331 -3.23 -25.86 -11.04
C PRO A 331 -4.05 -27.16 -11.04
N SER A 332 -4.13 -27.83 -9.88
CA SER A 332 -4.93 -29.06 -9.71
C SER A 332 -6.44 -28.79 -9.60
N TYR A 333 -6.86 -27.54 -9.40
CA TYR A 333 -8.26 -27.16 -9.36
C TYR A 333 -8.88 -27.26 -10.76
N GLU A 334 -10.07 -27.87 -10.84
CA GLU A 334 -10.76 -28.16 -12.11
C GLU A 334 -11.02 -26.91 -12.97
N TYR A 335 -11.21 -25.76 -12.33
CA TYR A 335 -11.47 -24.48 -12.99
C TYR A 335 -10.29 -23.52 -12.90
N TYR A 336 -9.07 -24.02 -12.66
CA TYR A 336 -7.85 -23.21 -12.66
C TYR A 336 -7.70 -22.42 -13.97
N MET A 337 -7.50 -21.10 -13.86
CA MET A 337 -7.36 -20.15 -14.97
C MET A 337 -8.52 -20.16 -15.98
N ARG A 338 -9.68 -20.74 -15.62
CA ARG A 338 -10.86 -20.73 -16.48
C ARG A 338 -11.42 -19.32 -16.53
N GLN A 339 -11.60 -18.79 -17.73
CA GLN A 339 -12.18 -17.46 -17.94
C GLN A 339 -13.71 -17.51 -17.93
N TYR A 340 -14.34 -16.80 -16.99
CA TYR A 340 -15.76 -16.50 -16.89
C TYR A 340 -15.99 -15.09 -17.43
N ARG A 341 -16.84 -14.98 -18.46
CA ARG A 341 -17.02 -13.72 -19.20
C ARG A 341 -18.20 -12.93 -18.67
N TYR A 342 -17.98 -11.66 -18.36
CA TYR A 342 -19.05 -10.70 -18.07
C TYR A 342 -18.87 -9.37 -18.83
N GLU A 343 -17.69 -9.10 -19.40
CA GLU A 343 -17.39 -7.88 -20.16
C GLU A 343 -16.93 -8.20 -21.61
N GLY A 344 -17.83 -8.82 -22.37
CA GLY A 344 -17.59 -9.07 -23.80
C GLY A 344 -16.62 -10.22 -24.06
N SER A 345 -15.48 -9.93 -24.71
CA SER A 345 -14.51 -10.96 -25.16
C SER A 345 -13.10 -10.81 -24.57
N ASN A 346 -12.83 -9.73 -23.84
CA ASN A 346 -11.51 -9.49 -23.23
C ASN A 346 -11.37 -10.28 -21.93
N PRO A 347 -10.18 -10.85 -21.61
CA PRO A 347 -9.86 -11.35 -20.27
C PRO A 347 -10.30 -10.41 -19.14
N GLU A 348 -10.92 -10.97 -18.11
CA GLU A 348 -11.46 -10.23 -16.97
C GLU A 348 -10.84 -10.72 -15.64
N CYS A 349 -10.97 -9.89 -14.61
CA CYS A 349 -10.33 -10.03 -13.29
C CYS A 349 -10.80 -11.31 -12.60
N GLN A 350 -9.89 -12.27 -12.37
CA GLN A 350 -10.28 -13.56 -11.78
C GLN A 350 -9.26 -14.06 -10.77
N TRP A 351 -9.75 -14.67 -9.69
CA TRP A 351 -8.92 -15.16 -8.60
C TRP A 351 -8.79 -16.68 -8.58
N ASN A 352 -9.10 -17.35 -9.69
CA ASN A 352 -9.02 -18.80 -9.83
C ASN A 352 -7.66 -19.30 -10.40
N GLY A 353 -6.56 -18.63 -10.12
CA GLY A 353 -5.23 -19.06 -10.57
C GLY A 353 -4.21 -17.97 -10.91
N PRO A 354 -4.60 -16.79 -11.42
CA PRO A 354 -3.65 -15.72 -11.74
C PRO A 354 -2.75 -15.32 -10.57
N SER A 355 -1.69 -14.60 -10.86
CA SER A 355 -0.90 -13.91 -9.84
C SER A 355 -1.41 -12.48 -9.66
N TRP A 356 -1.76 -12.15 -8.43
CA TRP A 356 -2.23 -10.83 -8.04
C TRP A 356 -1.19 -10.15 -7.14
N PRO A 357 -0.73 -8.92 -7.48
CA PRO A 357 0.09 -8.09 -6.60
C PRO A 357 -0.52 -7.91 -5.20
N TYR A 358 -1.85 -7.84 -5.10
CA TYR A 358 -2.60 -7.77 -3.84
C TYR A 358 -2.24 -8.92 -2.88
N GLN A 359 -2.47 -10.17 -3.26
CA GLN A 359 -2.15 -11.32 -2.41
C GLN A 359 -0.65 -11.60 -2.32
N THR A 360 0.13 -11.25 -3.36
CA THR A 360 1.60 -11.33 -3.28
C THR A 360 2.14 -10.42 -2.16
N THR A 361 1.58 -9.22 -2.01
CA THR A 361 1.90 -8.29 -0.90
C THR A 361 1.61 -8.93 0.45
N GLN A 362 0.44 -9.56 0.62
CA GLN A 362 0.05 -10.20 1.87
C GLN A 362 0.99 -11.38 2.20
N VAL A 363 1.27 -12.25 1.23
CA VAL A 363 2.17 -13.40 1.43
C VAL A 363 3.58 -12.94 1.80
N LEU A 364 4.14 -11.94 1.12
CA LEU A 364 5.47 -11.40 1.45
C LEU A 364 5.50 -10.74 2.83
N THR A 365 4.43 -10.05 3.23
CA THR A 365 4.29 -9.50 4.59
C THR A 365 4.27 -10.62 5.62
N GLY A 366 3.42 -11.64 5.44
CA GLY A 366 3.34 -12.78 6.34
C GLY A 366 4.63 -13.60 6.41
N LEU A 367 5.35 -13.72 5.29
CA LEU A 367 6.66 -14.37 5.26
C LEU A 367 7.70 -13.53 6.02
N ALA A 368 7.64 -12.21 5.88
CA ALA A 368 8.51 -11.32 6.62
C ALA A 368 8.29 -11.43 8.13
N ASN A 369 7.03 -11.54 8.57
CA ASN A 369 6.69 -11.74 9.98
C ASN A 369 7.15 -13.12 10.49
N LEU A 370 6.92 -14.19 9.72
CA LEU A 370 7.40 -15.53 10.06
C LEU A 370 8.92 -15.57 10.25
N LEU A 371 9.68 -14.98 9.33
CA LEU A 371 11.14 -14.96 9.40
C LEU A 371 11.67 -14.01 10.47
N ASP A 372 10.85 -13.09 10.96
CA ASP A 372 11.23 -12.09 11.94
C ASP A 372 11.00 -12.54 13.39
N HIS A 373 9.82 -13.08 13.71
CA HIS A 373 9.42 -13.35 15.10
C HIS A 373 8.62 -14.64 15.32
N TYR A 374 8.67 -15.58 14.37
CA TYR A 374 8.20 -16.97 14.56
C TYR A 374 9.40 -17.95 14.64
N PRO A 375 10.19 -17.93 15.73
CA PRO A 375 11.42 -18.69 15.82
C PRO A 375 11.25 -20.22 15.70
N VAL A 376 10.14 -20.79 16.16
CA VAL A 376 9.87 -22.24 16.03
C VAL A 376 9.56 -22.59 14.58
N SER A 377 8.68 -21.82 13.93
CA SER A 377 8.27 -22.03 12.54
C SER A 377 9.44 -21.80 11.58
N SER A 378 10.21 -20.73 11.79
CA SER A 378 11.41 -20.43 11.00
C SER A 378 12.50 -21.50 11.17
N ALA A 379 12.71 -22.00 12.40
CA ALA A 379 13.68 -23.07 12.67
C ALA A 379 13.32 -24.42 12.01
N ALA A 380 12.07 -24.63 11.60
CA ALA A 380 11.68 -25.81 10.81
C ALA A 380 12.37 -25.87 9.44
N GLY A 381 12.90 -24.75 8.94
CA GLY A 381 13.72 -24.68 7.72
C GLY A 381 12.95 -24.99 6.44
N ILE A 382 11.63 -24.81 6.43
CA ILE A 382 10.75 -25.02 5.26
C ILE A 382 10.91 -23.90 4.23
N ILE A 383 11.13 -22.68 4.70
CA ILE A 383 11.33 -21.47 3.90
C ILE A 383 12.41 -20.61 4.56
N SER A 384 13.18 -19.87 3.76
CA SER A 384 14.36 -19.13 4.21
C SER A 384 14.36 -17.67 3.79
N LYS A 385 15.31 -16.88 4.31
CA LYS A 385 15.57 -15.51 3.84
C LYS A 385 15.90 -15.47 2.35
N LYS A 386 16.62 -16.47 1.83
CA LYS A 386 16.91 -16.58 0.40
C LYS A 386 15.65 -16.71 -0.44
N ASP A 387 14.70 -17.53 0.02
CA ASP A 387 13.40 -17.68 -0.66
C ASP A 387 12.60 -16.37 -0.62
N TYR A 388 12.61 -15.66 0.52
CA TYR A 388 12.02 -14.32 0.62
C TYR A 388 12.62 -13.33 -0.39
N ASN A 389 13.95 -13.27 -0.54
CA ASN A 389 14.61 -12.37 -1.51
C ASN A 389 14.30 -12.77 -2.95
N SER A 390 14.24 -14.08 -3.24
CA SER A 390 13.85 -14.58 -4.56
C SER A 390 12.42 -14.20 -4.92
N LEU A 391 11.47 -14.33 -3.98
CA LEU A 391 10.06 -13.96 -4.17
C LEU A 391 9.89 -12.43 -4.28
N LEU A 392 10.59 -11.64 -3.46
CA LEU A 392 10.56 -10.17 -3.55
C LEU A 392 11.13 -9.69 -4.89
N THR A 393 12.22 -10.30 -5.37
CA THR A 393 12.81 -9.99 -6.69
C THR A 393 11.88 -10.41 -7.83
N GLN A 394 11.22 -11.57 -7.72
CA GLN A 394 10.19 -11.99 -8.67
C GLN A 394 9.03 -10.99 -8.72
N TYR A 395 8.58 -10.51 -7.56
CA TYR A 395 7.53 -9.50 -7.48
C TYR A 395 7.97 -8.14 -8.04
N ALA A 396 9.22 -7.71 -7.80
CA ALA A 396 9.79 -6.53 -8.45
C ALA A 396 9.77 -6.68 -9.98
N ASN A 397 10.20 -7.84 -10.50
CA ASN A 397 10.20 -8.10 -11.94
C ASN A 397 8.78 -8.12 -12.55
N LEU A 398 7.73 -8.41 -11.78
CA LEU A 398 6.35 -8.37 -12.24
C LEU A 398 5.86 -6.96 -12.60
N HIS A 399 6.52 -5.91 -12.07
CA HIS A 399 6.21 -4.51 -12.39
C HIS A 399 6.69 -4.10 -13.79
N TYR A 400 7.61 -4.88 -14.40
CA TYR A 400 8.06 -4.64 -15.76
C TYR A 400 7.13 -5.37 -16.72
N ASN A 401 6.35 -4.60 -17.47
CA ASN A 401 5.28 -5.15 -18.27
C ASN A 401 5.79 -5.61 -19.64
N PRO A 402 5.79 -6.93 -19.93
CA PRO A 402 6.28 -7.45 -21.20
C PRO A 402 5.40 -7.04 -22.40
N SER A 403 4.16 -6.59 -22.16
CA SER A 403 3.27 -6.08 -23.21
C SER A 403 3.61 -4.64 -23.64
N TYR A 404 4.42 -3.91 -22.86
CA TYR A 404 4.90 -2.56 -23.15
C TYR A 404 6.43 -2.52 -23.19
N ASP A 405 7.05 -3.43 -23.94
CA ASP A 405 8.51 -3.49 -24.14
C ASP A 405 9.34 -3.59 -22.84
N GLY A 406 8.73 -4.06 -21.75
CA GLY A 406 9.37 -4.21 -20.45
C GLY A 406 9.52 -2.91 -19.66
N ILE A 407 8.73 -1.87 -19.93
CA ILE A 407 8.69 -0.67 -19.08
C ILE A 407 7.97 -0.96 -17.75
N LEU A 408 8.21 -0.12 -16.76
CA LEU A 408 7.50 -0.16 -15.48
C LEU A 408 6.05 0.27 -15.66
N ASN A 409 5.14 -0.71 -15.60
CA ASN A 409 3.71 -0.53 -15.76
C ASN A 409 3.00 -1.69 -15.01
N LEU A 410 2.70 -1.45 -13.72
CA LEU A 410 1.96 -2.39 -12.89
C LEU A 410 0.49 -2.39 -13.29
N GLU A 411 -0.05 -3.59 -13.52
CA GLU A 411 -1.41 -3.87 -13.94
C GLU A 411 -2.15 -4.63 -12.82
N GLU A 412 -3.40 -5.04 -13.08
CA GLU A 412 -4.25 -5.74 -12.12
C GLU A 412 -3.72 -7.15 -11.76
N ASP A 413 -3.64 -8.05 -12.75
CA ASP A 413 -3.28 -9.46 -12.56
C ASP A 413 -2.46 -10.04 -13.71
N TYR A 414 -1.79 -11.15 -13.43
CA TYR A 414 -0.76 -11.70 -14.30
C TYR A 414 -0.85 -13.21 -14.42
N ASN A 415 -0.47 -13.75 -15.57
CA ASN A 415 -0.20 -15.18 -15.67
C ASN A 415 1.07 -15.52 -14.87
N ALA A 416 0.93 -16.30 -13.80
CA ALA A 416 2.03 -16.65 -12.88
C ALA A 416 3.20 -17.40 -13.55
N ASP A 417 3.00 -17.98 -14.74
CA ASP A 417 4.02 -18.75 -15.47
C ASP A 417 4.71 -17.97 -16.59
N THR A 418 4.11 -16.86 -17.06
CA THR A 418 4.68 -16.05 -18.14
C THR A 418 4.95 -14.60 -17.77
N GLY A 419 4.40 -14.11 -16.65
CA GLY A 419 4.52 -12.71 -16.22
C GLY A 419 3.77 -11.72 -17.11
N VAL A 420 2.90 -12.20 -18.01
CA VAL A 420 2.11 -11.34 -18.92
C VAL A 420 0.81 -10.94 -18.20
N PRO A 421 0.44 -9.64 -18.20
CA PRO A 421 -0.84 -9.20 -17.67
C PRO A 421 -2.03 -9.91 -18.34
N ILE A 422 -3.08 -10.19 -17.58
CA ILE A 422 -4.28 -10.86 -18.12
C ILE A 422 -5.33 -9.83 -18.53
N VAL A 423 -5.78 -8.98 -17.59
CA VAL A 423 -6.85 -8.00 -17.85
C VAL A 423 -6.40 -6.90 -18.83
N GLY A 424 -5.34 -6.15 -18.48
CA GLY A 424 -4.72 -5.15 -19.37
C GLY A 424 -5.71 -4.18 -20.04
N LEU A 425 -6.74 -3.75 -19.31
CA LEU A 425 -7.77 -2.83 -19.80
C LEU A 425 -7.31 -1.38 -19.61
N ALA A 426 -8.03 -0.41 -20.18
CA ALA A 426 -7.66 1.01 -20.09
C ALA A 426 -7.60 1.56 -18.64
N ARG A 427 -8.21 0.87 -17.67
CA ARG A 427 -8.17 1.21 -16.24
C ARG A 427 -6.96 0.64 -15.50
N SER A 428 -6.30 -0.36 -16.07
CA SER A 428 -5.34 -1.24 -15.40
C SER A 428 -3.93 -0.64 -15.20
N PRO A 429 -3.40 0.24 -16.08
CA PRO A 429 -2.06 0.78 -15.89
C PRO A 429 -1.87 1.56 -14.58
N HIS A 430 -0.71 1.35 -13.94
CA HIS A 430 -0.29 1.99 -12.68
C HIS A 430 -1.19 1.70 -11.48
N TYR A 431 -1.88 0.55 -11.48
CA TYR A 431 -2.89 0.20 -10.50
C TYR A 431 -2.35 0.12 -9.05
N PHE A 432 -3.05 0.77 -8.11
CA PHE A 432 -2.62 0.87 -6.73
C PHE A 432 -3.45 -0.03 -5.81
N HIS A 433 -3.42 -1.33 -6.07
CA HIS A 433 -4.14 -2.35 -5.29
C HIS A 433 -3.17 -3.31 -4.57
N SER A 434 -1.96 -2.83 -4.21
CA SER A 434 -0.89 -3.64 -3.59
C SER A 434 0.19 -2.79 -2.92
N GLY A 435 1.11 -3.40 -2.17
CA GLY A 435 2.22 -2.75 -1.46
C GLY A 435 3.60 -3.24 -1.92
N PHE A 436 4.63 -2.39 -1.89
CA PHE A 436 6.03 -2.77 -2.20
C PHE A 436 7.04 -1.92 -1.40
N ILE A 437 6.79 -0.62 -1.23
CA ILE A 437 7.59 0.27 -0.37
C ILE A 437 7.71 -0.33 1.04
N ASP A 438 6.58 -0.79 1.59
CA ASP A 438 6.53 -1.39 2.92
C ASP A 438 7.34 -2.70 3.00
N GLN A 439 7.35 -3.50 1.92
CA GLN A 439 8.14 -4.74 1.85
C GLN A 439 9.65 -4.45 1.89
N VAL A 440 10.07 -3.40 1.18
CA VAL A 440 11.48 -2.98 1.16
C VAL A 440 11.90 -2.46 2.54
N ILE A 441 11.12 -1.55 3.13
CA ILE A 441 11.50 -0.91 4.39
C ILE A 441 11.37 -1.85 5.58
N SER A 442 10.22 -2.52 5.73
CA SER A 442 9.93 -3.33 6.92
C SER A 442 10.44 -4.76 6.85
N GLY A 443 10.63 -5.30 5.63
CA GLY A 443 11.10 -6.66 5.40
C GLY A 443 12.57 -6.72 4.97
N PHE A 444 12.86 -6.26 3.75
CA PHE A 444 14.20 -6.35 3.13
C PHE A 444 15.27 -5.63 3.96
N VAL A 445 15.09 -4.33 4.22
CA VAL A 445 15.92 -3.52 5.13
C VAL A 445 15.63 -3.91 6.58
N GLY A 446 14.36 -4.15 6.90
CA GLY A 446 13.97 -4.81 8.14
C GLY A 446 13.70 -3.87 9.32
N ILE A 447 13.30 -2.61 9.11
CA ILE A 447 12.83 -1.75 10.21
C ILE A 447 11.52 -2.35 10.73
N ARG A 448 11.48 -2.76 12.01
CA ARG A 448 10.31 -3.38 12.65
C ARG A 448 9.63 -2.37 13.56
N PRO A 449 8.51 -1.76 13.14
CA PRO A 449 7.86 -0.71 13.93
C PRO A 449 7.33 -1.24 15.26
N SER A 450 7.45 -0.44 16.32
CA SER A 450 7.07 -0.83 17.69
C SER A 450 6.25 0.24 18.41
N ALA A 451 5.40 -0.22 19.32
CA ALA A 451 4.68 0.64 20.25
C ALA A 451 5.55 1.02 21.46
N GLU A 452 6.64 0.30 21.69
CA GLU A 452 7.63 0.65 22.70
C GLU A 452 8.60 1.72 22.18
N ASP A 453 9.42 2.26 23.08
CA ASP A 453 10.45 3.25 22.80
C ASP A 453 11.74 2.56 22.32
N VAL A 454 11.61 1.78 21.24
CA VAL A 454 12.69 0.99 20.62
C VAL A 454 12.68 1.12 19.10
N LEU A 455 13.88 1.10 18.52
CA LEU A 455 14.12 0.92 17.09
C LEU A 455 14.72 -0.47 16.89
N ASP A 456 13.90 -1.38 16.34
CA ASP A 456 14.33 -2.72 15.96
C ASP A 456 14.59 -2.78 14.45
N VAL A 457 15.76 -3.32 14.09
CA VAL A 457 16.17 -3.54 12.71
C VAL A 457 16.58 -4.99 12.56
N ASN A 458 15.81 -5.78 11.80
CA ASN A 458 16.10 -7.17 11.47
C ASN A 458 16.02 -7.41 9.97
N PRO A 459 17.12 -7.19 9.24
CA PRO A 459 17.13 -7.30 7.79
C PRO A 459 16.81 -8.73 7.33
N LEU A 460 15.91 -8.84 6.36
CA LEU A 460 15.66 -10.10 5.65
C LEU A 460 16.44 -10.22 4.34
N ALA A 461 17.15 -9.17 3.92
CA ALA A 461 18.14 -9.24 2.86
C ALA A 461 19.09 -10.44 3.04
N ASP A 462 19.32 -11.20 1.97
CA ASP A 462 20.25 -12.34 1.98
C ASP A 462 21.67 -11.84 1.70
N ALA A 463 22.59 -12.05 2.66
CA ALA A 463 23.97 -11.56 2.56
C ALA A 463 24.76 -12.20 1.40
N ASP A 464 24.31 -13.35 0.89
CA ASP A 464 24.92 -14.02 -0.27
C ASP A 464 24.51 -13.36 -1.60
N GLU A 465 23.39 -12.65 -1.64
CA GLU A 465 22.81 -12.04 -2.85
C GLU A 465 22.88 -10.50 -2.83
N VAL A 466 22.91 -9.91 -1.63
CA VAL A 466 22.89 -8.46 -1.42
C VAL A 466 24.24 -7.99 -0.87
N SER A 467 25.05 -7.37 -1.73
CA SER A 467 26.37 -6.88 -1.34
C SER A 467 26.33 -5.53 -0.63
N TYR A 468 25.32 -4.70 -0.89
CA TYR A 468 25.08 -3.46 -0.16
C TYR A 468 23.61 -3.03 -0.24
N PHE A 469 23.15 -2.30 0.77
CA PHE A 469 21.97 -1.43 0.69
C PHE A 469 22.11 -0.25 1.64
N ARG A 470 21.42 0.86 1.36
CA ARG A 470 21.25 1.97 2.30
C ARG A 470 19.86 2.55 2.16
N LEU A 471 19.19 2.72 3.29
CA LEU A 471 17.92 3.42 3.43
C LEU A 471 18.16 4.66 4.31
N GLU A 472 17.69 5.82 3.90
CA GLU A 472 17.83 7.09 4.64
C GLU A 472 16.51 7.83 4.75
N ASN A 473 16.46 8.83 5.65
CA ASN A 473 15.33 9.74 5.84
C ASN A 473 14.02 9.05 6.25
N VAL A 474 14.11 7.89 6.91
CA VAL A 474 12.92 7.25 7.52
C VAL A 474 12.53 8.06 8.74
N LEU A 475 11.30 8.61 8.75
CA LEU A 475 10.75 9.27 9.93
C LEU A 475 10.23 8.19 10.89
N TYR A 476 10.96 7.91 11.97
CA TYR A 476 10.58 6.92 12.98
C TYR A 476 10.56 7.55 14.37
N HIS A 477 9.40 7.54 15.03
CA HIS A 477 9.18 8.14 16.36
C HIS A 477 9.68 9.60 16.46
N GLY A 478 9.54 10.33 15.35
CA GLY A 478 9.98 11.72 15.20
C GLY A 478 11.46 11.92 14.81
N HIS A 479 12.25 10.86 14.74
CA HIS A 479 13.66 10.90 14.38
C HIS A 479 13.91 10.57 12.91
N ASP A 480 15.07 11.03 12.40
CA ASP A 480 15.58 10.60 11.10
C ASP A 480 16.44 9.33 11.27
N VAL A 481 15.96 8.22 10.73
CA VAL A 481 16.63 6.92 10.78
C VAL A 481 17.23 6.56 9.43
N SER A 482 18.47 6.05 9.48
CA SER A 482 19.12 5.40 8.34
C SER A 482 19.59 4.00 8.70
N VAL A 483 19.52 3.07 7.74
CA VAL A 483 20.02 1.70 7.88
C VAL A 483 20.90 1.40 6.68
N GLN A 484 22.13 0.94 6.94
CA GLN A 484 23.11 0.64 5.92
C GLN A 484 23.66 -0.77 6.08
N TRP A 485 23.78 -1.51 4.99
CA TRP A 485 24.59 -2.70 4.86
C TRP A 485 25.62 -2.49 3.75
N ASP A 486 26.87 -2.85 4.02
CA ASP A 486 27.93 -2.90 3.01
C ASP A 486 28.87 -4.06 3.34
N ALA A 487 28.90 -5.10 2.51
CA ALA A 487 29.61 -6.33 2.83
C ALA A 487 31.13 -6.12 2.97
N ASP A 488 31.72 -5.18 2.21
CA ASP A 488 33.16 -4.93 2.19
C ASP A 488 33.56 -3.48 2.51
N GLY A 489 32.59 -2.60 2.67
CA GLY A 489 32.78 -1.19 3.01
C GLY A 489 33.17 -0.32 1.83
N THR A 490 33.17 -0.84 0.60
CA THR A 490 33.61 -0.10 -0.59
C THR A 490 32.55 0.86 -1.13
N ARG A 491 31.27 0.66 -0.82
CA ARG A 491 30.18 1.51 -1.31
C ARG A 491 30.03 2.77 -0.45
N TYR A 492 29.98 2.61 0.87
CA TYR A 492 29.68 3.72 1.79
C TYR A 492 30.83 4.10 2.73
N GLY A 493 31.94 3.34 2.70
CA GLY A 493 33.16 3.61 3.47
C GLY A 493 33.28 2.84 4.79
N SER A 494 32.29 2.01 5.14
CA SER A 494 32.30 1.17 6.33
C SER A 494 31.59 -0.15 6.07
N SER A 495 32.25 -1.27 6.39
CA SER A 495 31.66 -2.60 6.24
C SER A 495 30.69 -2.94 7.37
N GLY A 496 29.76 -3.85 7.11
CA GLY A 496 28.79 -4.36 8.07
C GLY A 496 27.44 -3.65 8.01
N LEU A 497 26.55 -4.04 8.91
CA LEU A 497 25.26 -3.40 9.17
C LEU A 497 25.46 -2.22 10.13
N GLN A 498 24.87 -1.07 9.82
CA GLN A 498 24.87 0.12 10.66
C GLN A 498 23.46 0.71 10.74
N VAL A 499 23.11 1.22 11.92
CA VAL A 499 21.87 1.94 12.17
C VAL A 499 22.24 3.32 12.70
N GLU A 500 21.68 4.35 12.08
CA GLU A 500 21.87 5.76 12.42
C GLU A 500 20.55 6.36 12.92
N VAL A 501 20.64 7.22 13.93
CA VAL A 501 19.54 8.07 14.41
C VAL A 501 20.06 9.51 14.42
N ASP A 502 19.36 10.40 13.73
CA ASP A 502 19.72 11.81 13.56
C ASP A 502 21.17 12.02 13.07
N GLY A 503 21.63 11.14 12.18
CA GLY A 503 22.98 11.16 11.58
C GLY A 503 24.09 10.55 12.43
N GLU A 504 23.78 10.01 13.61
CA GLU A 504 24.75 9.36 14.49
C GLU A 504 24.57 7.84 14.48
N VAL A 505 25.66 7.07 14.30
CA VAL A 505 25.63 5.60 14.36
C VAL A 505 25.36 5.15 15.79
N VAL A 506 24.19 4.52 16.01
CA VAL A 506 23.73 4.05 17.34
C VAL A 506 23.89 2.55 17.54
N ALA A 507 23.97 1.77 16.46
CA ALA A 507 24.24 0.34 16.51
C ALA A 507 24.94 -0.15 15.23
N SER A 508 25.68 -1.25 15.35
CA SER A 508 26.36 -1.88 14.22
C SER A 508 26.55 -3.38 14.43
N SER A 509 26.70 -4.14 13.33
CA SER A 509 27.06 -5.56 13.34
C SER A 509 27.94 -5.90 12.13
N ASP A 510 28.86 -6.85 12.28
CA ASP A 510 29.71 -7.32 11.16
C ASP A 510 28.90 -8.11 10.11
N THR A 511 27.70 -8.57 10.45
CA THR A 511 26.81 -9.38 9.60
C THR A 511 25.38 -8.83 9.63
N LEU A 512 24.56 -9.20 8.64
CA LEU A 512 23.12 -8.98 8.70
C LEU A 512 22.50 -9.76 9.87
N SER A 513 22.15 -9.05 10.94
CA SER A 513 21.59 -9.59 12.19
C SER A 513 20.64 -8.58 12.81
N ARG A 514 19.71 -9.04 13.67
CA ARG A 514 18.85 -8.14 14.42
C ARG A 514 19.68 -7.18 15.30
N LEU A 515 19.39 -5.89 15.22
CA LEU A 515 19.86 -4.83 16.09
C LEU A 515 18.65 -4.18 16.76
N SER A 516 18.80 -3.82 18.04
CA SER A 516 17.75 -3.18 18.83
C SER A 516 18.37 -2.04 19.62
N VAL A 517 17.75 -0.86 19.54
CA VAL A 517 18.23 0.36 20.18
C VAL A 517 17.07 1.04 20.88
N ASN A 518 17.25 1.45 22.14
CA ASN A 518 16.26 2.30 22.80
C ASN A 518 16.25 3.68 22.13
N ILE A 519 15.06 4.17 21.79
CA ILE A 519 14.87 5.47 21.17
C ILE A 519 13.78 6.23 21.92
N THR A 520 14.05 7.46 22.33
CA THR A 520 13.04 8.30 22.96
C THR A 520 12.18 8.94 21.88
N ARG A 521 10.86 8.85 21.96
CA ARG A 521 9.99 9.57 21.01
C ARG A 521 10.20 11.08 21.07
N VAL A 522 10.28 11.72 19.92
CA VAL A 522 10.22 13.18 19.77
C VAL A 522 9.02 13.55 18.91
N VAL A 523 8.58 14.81 19.00
CA VAL A 523 7.46 15.29 18.18
C VAL A 523 7.92 15.30 16.72
N PRO A 524 7.27 14.55 15.81
CA PRO A 524 7.61 14.61 14.39
C PRO A 524 7.37 16.00 13.81
N PRO A 525 7.94 16.31 12.63
CA PRO A 525 7.68 17.56 11.94
C PRO A 525 6.18 17.89 11.86
N ALA A 526 5.84 19.15 12.10
CA ALA A 526 4.47 19.61 12.03
C ALA A 526 3.91 19.41 10.61
N ILE A 527 2.65 18.98 10.54
CA ILE A 527 1.95 18.80 9.27
C ILE A 527 1.57 20.19 8.73
N ASP A 528 2.12 20.58 7.58
CA ASP A 528 1.64 21.74 6.84
C ASP A 528 0.37 21.35 6.06
N ARG A 529 -0.72 22.11 6.23
CA ARG A 529 -2.05 21.80 5.68
C ARG A 529 -2.57 22.94 4.82
N PRO A 530 -1.91 23.28 3.69
CA PRO A 530 -2.51 24.17 2.71
C PRO A 530 -3.80 23.51 2.17
N ILE A 531 -4.86 24.32 2.02
CA ILE A 531 -6.13 23.86 1.45
C ILE A 531 -6.15 24.23 -0.02
N ALA A 532 -6.24 23.24 -0.90
CA ALA A 532 -6.46 23.45 -2.32
C ALA A 532 -7.90 23.93 -2.55
N LYS A 533 -8.07 25.24 -2.76
CA LYS A 533 -9.39 25.85 -3.00
C LYS A 533 -9.88 25.66 -4.43
N SER A 534 -9.01 25.19 -5.32
CA SER A 534 -9.29 24.97 -6.74
C SER A 534 -10.05 23.69 -7.00
N ILE A 535 -10.09 22.75 -6.04
CA ILE A 535 -10.57 21.39 -6.29
C ILE A 535 -12.07 21.36 -6.56
N GLN A 536 -12.43 20.87 -7.75
CA GLN A 536 -13.79 20.51 -8.13
C GLN A 536 -13.95 18.99 -7.93
N LEU A 537 -14.66 18.56 -6.89
CA LEU A 537 -14.74 17.12 -6.54
C LEU A 537 -15.45 16.28 -7.62
N GLY A 538 -16.50 16.82 -8.23
CA GLY A 538 -17.24 16.17 -9.30
C GLY A 538 -17.61 17.17 -10.39
N LEU A 539 -17.71 16.69 -11.63
CA LEU A 539 -18.07 17.48 -12.81
C LEU A 539 -19.37 18.28 -12.66
N ASP A 540 -20.29 17.77 -11.84
CA ASP A 540 -21.61 18.37 -11.58
C ASP A 540 -21.65 19.24 -10.32
N THR A 541 -20.53 19.43 -9.63
CA THR A 541 -20.43 20.33 -8.47
C THR A 541 -20.45 21.80 -8.91
N GLU A 542 -21.15 22.65 -8.15
CA GLU A 542 -21.44 24.04 -8.54
C GLU A 542 -20.18 24.92 -8.57
N TYR A 543 -19.34 24.82 -7.53
CA TYR A 543 -18.09 25.56 -7.38
C TYR A 543 -17.07 24.78 -6.53
N PRO A 544 -15.76 25.03 -6.71
CA PRO A 544 -15.17 25.79 -7.81
C PRO A 544 -15.41 25.10 -9.16
N VAL A 545 -15.39 25.86 -10.25
CA VAL A 545 -15.56 25.32 -11.62
C VAL A 545 -14.53 25.91 -12.56
N GLY A 546 -13.96 25.04 -13.39
CA GLY A 546 -13.03 25.42 -14.45
C GLY A 546 -13.75 25.97 -15.68
N ASN A 547 -13.12 26.92 -16.36
CA ASN A 547 -13.57 27.45 -17.64
C ASN A 547 -12.38 27.82 -18.51
N VAL A 548 -12.54 27.82 -19.83
CA VAL A 548 -11.42 28.06 -20.75
C VAL A 548 -11.81 29.00 -21.88
N SER A 549 -10.82 29.70 -22.44
CA SER A 549 -11.03 30.63 -23.57
C SER A 549 -11.33 29.93 -24.89
N VAL A 550 -11.11 28.61 -24.96
CA VAL A 550 -11.23 27.80 -26.18
C VAL A 550 -12.66 27.26 -26.30
N PRO A 551 -13.37 27.52 -27.42
CA PRO A 551 -14.74 27.04 -27.57
C PRO A 551 -14.81 25.54 -27.86
N GLY A 552 -15.82 24.87 -27.28
CA GLY A 552 -16.16 23.47 -27.62
C GLY A 552 -15.26 22.41 -26.99
N VAL A 553 -14.51 22.74 -25.95
CA VAL A 553 -13.72 21.80 -25.14
C VAL A 553 -14.66 20.90 -24.31
N ASP A 554 -14.29 19.63 -24.14
CA ASP A 554 -15.04 18.71 -23.29
C ASP A 554 -14.97 19.17 -21.83
N ALA A 555 -16.10 19.11 -21.10
CA ALA A 555 -16.13 19.52 -19.70
C ALA A 555 -15.21 18.66 -18.81
N SER A 556 -15.01 17.39 -19.19
CA SER A 556 -14.12 16.44 -18.51
C SER A 556 -12.66 16.89 -18.61
N ASP A 557 -12.21 17.31 -19.79
CA ASP A 557 -10.85 17.80 -20.00
C ASP A 557 -10.55 19.05 -19.15
N ILE A 558 -11.56 19.93 -19.00
CA ILE A 558 -11.44 21.11 -18.15
C ILE A 558 -11.37 20.68 -16.67
N HIS A 559 -12.20 19.73 -16.26
CA HIS A 559 -12.29 19.25 -14.88
C HIS A 559 -11.03 18.54 -14.42
N PHE A 560 -10.39 17.74 -15.28
CA PHE A 560 -9.11 17.07 -15.03
C PHE A 560 -8.03 17.98 -14.45
N VAL A 561 -7.98 19.25 -14.87
CA VAL A 561 -7.01 20.24 -14.35
C VAL A 561 -7.19 20.53 -12.85
N ILE A 562 -8.39 20.31 -12.30
CA ILE A 562 -8.78 20.68 -10.93
C ILE A 562 -9.51 19.56 -10.19
N ASP A 563 -9.37 18.31 -10.60
CA ASP A 563 -10.08 17.16 -10.02
C ASP A 563 -9.44 16.62 -8.71
N GLY A 564 -8.28 17.18 -8.35
CA GLY A 564 -7.49 16.82 -7.18
C GLY A 564 -6.35 15.85 -7.46
N ARG A 565 -6.11 15.44 -8.70
CA ARG A 565 -5.09 14.44 -9.04
C ARG A 565 -3.97 15.01 -9.90
N VAL A 566 -2.75 14.50 -9.70
CA VAL A 566 -1.56 14.90 -10.49
C VAL A 566 -0.65 13.69 -10.69
N TRP A 567 -0.30 13.40 -11.94
CA TRP A 567 0.67 12.37 -12.32
C TRP A 567 1.43 12.73 -13.60
N PHE A 568 2.49 11.97 -13.89
CA PHE A 568 3.40 12.20 -15.02
C PHE A 568 3.58 10.94 -15.88
N TYR A 569 2.48 10.21 -16.09
CA TYR A 569 2.35 9.08 -17.01
C TYR A 569 1.77 9.60 -18.34
N PRO A 570 2.59 9.84 -19.37
CA PRO A 570 2.17 10.51 -20.60
C PRO A 570 1.11 9.74 -21.41
N GLU A 571 0.98 8.43 -21.16
CA GLU A 571 -0.02 7.57 -21.78
C GLU A 571 -1.42 7.70 -21.14
N ILE A 572 -1.55 8.36 -19.98
CA ILE A 572 -2.81 8.58 -19.27
C ILE A 572 -3.08 10.09 -19.17
N GLN A 573 -4.03 10.57 -19.97
CA GLN A 573 -4.37 11.98 -20.00
C GLN A 573 -5.10 12.42 -18.72
N ASN A 574 -4.58 13.47 -18.07
CA ASN A 574 -5.24 14.23 -17.00
C ASN A 574 -4.83 15.70 -17.06
N TRP A 575 -4.95 16.25 -18.27
CA TRP A 575 -4.69 17.65 -18.53
C TRP A 575 -5.65 18.15 -19.61
N TRP A 576 -5.86 19.46 -19.59
CA TRP A 576 -6.48 20.18 -20.69
C TRP A 576 -5.40 20.57 -21.70
N ASP A 577 -5.61 20.22 -22.97
CA ASP A 577 -4.75 20.62 -24.09
C ASP A 577 -5.30 21.84 -24.85
N THR A 578 -4.41 22.61 -25.46
CA THR A 578 -4.74 23.83 -26.20
C THR A 578 -4.49 23.66 -27.70
N PRO A 579 -5.22 24.37 -28.58
CA PRO A 579 -4.87 24.41 -30.00
C PRO A 579 -3.44 24.90 -30.23
N ILE A 580 -2.80 24.44 -31.31
CA ILE A 580 -1.48 24.92 -31.72
C ILE A 580 -1.44 26.45 -31.69
N GLY A 581 -0.49 26.99 -30.92
CA GLY A 581 -0.38 28.42 -30.64
C GLY A 581 -0.36 29.27 -31.91
N SER A 582 -1.32 30.18 -32.03
CA SER A 582 -1.40 31.20 -33.08
C SER A 582 -0.68 32.51 -32.71
N GLY A 583 -0.15 32.58 -31.48
CA GLY A 583 0.31 33.82 -30.84
C GLY A 583 -0.80 34.56 -30.08
N GLU A 584 -2.03 34.05 -30.10
CA GLU A 584 -3.12 34.51 -29.24
C GLU A 584 -2.97 33.95 -27.83
N GLU A 585 -3.39 34.73 -26.85
CA GLU A 585 -3.41 34.32 -25.45
C GLU A 585 -4.60 33.42 -25.17
N ILE A 586 -4.34 32.34 -24.43
CA ILE A 586 -5.33 31.36 -23.98
C ILE A 586 -5.34 31.38 -22.46
N TRP A 587 -6.52 31.22 -21.86
CA TRP A 587 -6.67 31.21 -20.41
C TRP A 587 -7.47 29.99 -19.93
N TYR A 588 -7.11 29.54 -18.72
CA TYR A 588 -7.91 28.69 -17.86
C TYR A 588 -8.31 29.53 -16.64
N GLU A 589 -9.61 29.62 -16.38
CA GLU A 589 -10.21 30.34 -15.27
C GLU A 589 -10.72 29.33 -14.25
N ILE A 590 -10.48 29.60 -12.97
CA ILE A 590 -11.16 28.90 -11.87
C ILE A 590 -12.14 29.89 -11.25
N ASN A 591 -13.43 29.65 -11.44
CA ASN A 591 -14.46 30.40 -10.75
C ASN A 591 -14.74 29.74 -9.39
N PHE A 592 -14.31 30.40 -8.31
CA PHE A 592 -14.50 29.91 -6.95
C PHE A 592 -15.94 30.08 -6.42
N GLY A 593 -16.83 30.79 -7.15
CA GLY A 593 -18.20 31.11 -6.71
C GLY A 593 -18.28 32.19 -5.63
N GLU A 594 -17.19 32.44 -4.91
CA GLU A 594 -17.08 33.48 -3.90
C GLU A 594 -15.68 34.12 -3.88
N ALA A 595 -15.53 35.22 -3.15
CA ALA A 595 -14.24 35.86 -2.96
C ALA A 595 -13.33 35.00 -2.06
N VAL A 596 -12.25 34.47 -2.63
CA VAL A 596 -11.28 33.65 -1.90
C VAL A 596 -9.93 34.33 -1.73
N LYS A 597 -9.31 34.13 -0.58
CA LYS A 597 -7.89 34.45 -0.39
C LYS A 597 -7.03 33.27 -0.85
N VAL A 598 -6.10 33.52 -1.76
CA VAL A 598 -5.08 32.58 -2.23
C VAL A 598 -3.70 33.12 -1.82
N THR A 599 -2.81 32.23 -1.38
CA THR A 599 -1.43 32.59 -0.97
C THR A 599 -0.36 31.78 -1.70
N ARG A 600 -0.77 30.77 -2.48
CA ARG A 600 0.08 29.86 -3.24
C ARG A 600 -0.74 29.26 -4.38
N ALA A 601 -0.09 29.00 -5.51
CA ALA A 601 -0.60 28.14 -6.57
C ALA A 601 0.46 27.08 -6.89
N GLU A 602 0.02 25.89 -7.26
CA GLU A 602 0.88 24.82 -7.79
C GLU A 602 0.33 24.48 -9.17
N ILE A 603 1.19 24.49 -10.20
CA ILE A 603 0.81 24.14 -11.57
C ILE A 603 1.76 23.06 -12.05
N ALA A 604 1.20 22.04 -12.69
CA ALA A 604 1.93 21.06 -13.47
C ALA A 604 1.63 21.26 -14.96
N PHE A 605 2.65 21.11 -15.80
CA PHE A 605 2.49 21.11 -17.25
C PHE A 605 2.81 19.73 -17.81
N ALA A 606 1.96 19.22 -18.69
CA ALA A 606 2.21 18.00 -19.43
C ALA A 606 3.19 18.26 -20.59
N VAL A 607 4.10 17.31 -20.82
CA VAL A 607 4.95 17.27 -22.02
C VAL A 607 4.85 15.87 -22.60
N VAL A 608 4.27 15.77 -23.80
CA VAL A 608 4.01 14.49 -24.48
C VAL A 608 4.40 14.64 -25.94
N GLU A 609 5.62 14.21 -26.28
CA GLU A 609 6.18 14.35 -27.63
C GLU A 609 5.29 13.72 -28.70
N GLU A 610 4.76 12.52 -28.44
CA GLU A 610 3.94 11.75 -29.38
C GLU A 610 2.60 12.42 -29.67
N ALA A 611 2.07 13.19 -28.70
CA ALA A 611 0.84 13.96 -28.82
C ALA A 611 1.09 15.42 -29.27
N ASN A 612 2.35 15.85 -29.45
CA ASN A 612 2.75 17.25 -29.66
C ASN A 612 2.27 18.21 -28.56
N VAL A 613 2.24 17.75 -27.31
CA VAL A 613 1.92 18.56 -26.12
C VAL A 613 3.23 19.05 -25.51
N ASP A 614 3.33 20.36 -25.26
CA ASP A 614 4.52 21.01 -24.71
C ASP A 614 4.12 22.15 -23.75
N ILE A 615 5.09 22.61 -22.95
CA ILE A 615 4.90 23.71 -21.99
C ILE A 615 4.69 25.06 -22.71
N PRO A 616 3.92 26.00 -22.12
CA PRO A 616 3.78 27.34 -22.69
C PRO A 616 5.11 28.12 -22.64
N ASN A 617 5.35 28.96 -23.67
CA ASN A 617 6.52 29.85 -23.70
C ASN A 617 6.59 30.82 -22.51
N SER A 618 5.43 31.21 -21.98
CA SER A 618 5.28 32.06 -20.80
C SER A 618 3.84 31.93 -20.28
N TYR A 619 3.66 32.05 -18.97
CA TYR A 619 2.36 32.12 -18.32
C TYR A 619 2.35 33.24 -17.28
N ARG A 620 1.16 33.69 -16.88
CA ARG A 620 0.96 34.63 -15.77
C ARG A 620 -0.34 34.28 -15.06
N PHE A 621 -0.49 34.77 -13.84
CA PHE A 621 -1.73 34.64 -13.09
C PHE A 621 -2.42 35.99 -13.02
N GLU A 622 -3.73 35.96 -13.09
CA GLU A 622 -4.60 37.12 -12.91
C GLU A 622 -5.67 36.77 -11.88
N CYS A 623 -6.20 37.78 -11.18
CA CYS A 623 -7.41 37.66 -10.40
C CYS A 623 -8.43 38.70 -10.84
N LEU A 624 -9.71 38.40 -10.63
CA LEU A 624 -10.79 39.34 -10.87
C LEU A 624 -10.90 40.32 -9.69
N ASP A 625 -10.61 41.61 -9.91
CA ASP A 625 -10.83 42.70 -8.97
C ASP A 625 -11.95 43.62 -9.49
N GLY A 626 -13.15 43.48 -8.90
CA GLY A 626 -14.36 44.09 -9.43
C GLY A 626 -14.77 43.44 -10.76
N ASP A 627 -14.67 44.19 -11.85
CA ASP A 627 -15.00 43.75 -13.21
C ASP A 627 -13.75 43.64 -14.12
N GLU A 628 -12.54 43.79 -13.55
CA GLU A 628 -11.28 43.79 -14.29
C GLU A 628 -10.35 42.65 -13.84
N TRP A 629 -9.72 41.97 -14.80
CA TRP A 629 -8.64 41.03 -14.54
C TRP A 629 -7.34 41.78 -14.30
N VAL A 630 -6.71 41.52 -13.17
CA VAL A 630 -5.47 42.19 -12.73
C VAL A 630 -4.38 41.14 -12.53
N GLY A 631 -3.20 41.37 -13.11
CA GLY A 631 -2.04 40.50 -12.94
C GLY A 631 -1.55 40.41 -11.49
N LEU A 632 -1.12 39.22 -11.11
CA LEU A 632 -0.53 38.93 -9.81
C LEU A 632 1.01 38.92 -9.93
N ASP A 633 1.68 39.64 -9.03
CA ASP A 633 3.12 39.48 -8.82
C ASP A 633 3.37 38.20 -8.00
N ILE A 634 4.15 37.28 -8.56
CA ILE A 634 4.47 35.99 -7.93
C ILE A 634 5.95 35.92 -7.66
N ASP A 635 6.30 35.64 -6.40
CA ASP A 635 7.65 35.31 -6.00
C ASP A 635 7.85 33.78 -6.15
N GLY A 636 8.51 33.33 -7.21
CA GLY A 636 8.77 31.90 -7.45
C GLY A 636 9.25 31.59 -8.88
N GLU A 637 9.69 30.34 -9.11
CA GLU A 637 9.87 29.76 -10.46
C GLU A 637 8.57 29.14 -10.98
#